data_AF-A0A2S5DZQ0-F1
#
_entry.id   AF-A0A2S5DZQ0-F1
#
_cell.length_a   1.000
_cell.length_b   1.000
_cell.length_c   1.000
_cell.angle_alpha   90.00
_cell.angle_beta   90.00
_cell.angle_gamma   90.00
#
_symmetry.space_group_name_H-M   'P 1'
#
loop_
_entity.id
_entity.type
_entity.pdbx_description
1 polymer ?
#
loop_
_entity_poly.entity_id
_entity_poly.type
_entity_poly.pdbx_seq_one_letter_code
_entity_poly.pdbx_strand_id
1 'polypeptide(L)'
;MTRSNRRDFLRVAAGTAGAAALNLFPPVIRDALAIPANRRTGTIRDIEHIVILMQENRSFDHYFGTMRGVRGFGDPRPLRLANGKSVFHQPVGPAELLPFHPGADKLGLQFLQDLPHGWQDMHAAWNKGRYDQWVPNKGTTTMAYLKRDDIPFHYQLADAFTICDAYHCAIPSSTDPNRYYMWTGYVGNDGTGGGPVLGNEEAGYGWTTYPEVLENAGVSWKIYQDVGTGLNAAGSWGWTQNPYIGNYGDNSLLYFNQYRNALPGTPLYDKARTGTNISAGGTLFDILQQDVKNGTLPQVSWICAPEAYSEHPNWPANYGAWYIEQVLQALVSNPEVWSKTALFITYDENDGFFDHVPPPFAPQSRDNGLSTVATTNEVFPGNASHMAGPYGLGPRVPMLVVSPWTKGGWVCSQTYDHTSLLQFIEARFGAQYPVKAGNISPWRRAVCGDLTAAFDFATADAGWPTLPDTSGYAPPDRLRHPDYIPVPPVLQKLPKQEAGLRPARALPYELFVHGRVESVNGLFRLTFANTGRAGAAFQVQSRNRLDGPWAYTVEAGKRIADTWSAAASLGLYDLDVYGPNGFYCHFRGPFATGVGSANVNPEVIYGYDVANGNITLRLMNRGHKAVRLKVTNAYGHGRARTFDLAPGQQVDDYWDLRGSHGWYDLTVSDGRLLGFLRRFAGHVETGRPSTSDPLIRTHASHDDAEAEAASDALSD
;
A
#
# COMPACT_ATOMS: atom_id res chain seq x y z
N MET A 1 10.57 -58.84 3.75
CA MET A 1 10.30 -57.58 4.46
C MET A 1 11.29 -56.53 3.98
N THR A 2 10.91 -55.76 2.95
CA THR A 2 11.73 -54.67 2.40
C THR A 2 11.56 -53.43 3.28
N ARG A 3 12.67 -52.90 3.80
CA ARG A 3 12.71 -51.70 4.65
C ARG A 3 12.30 -50.48 3.82
N SER A 4 11.13 -49.90 4.13
CA SER A 4 10.72 -48.59 3.63
C SER A 4 11.63 -47.50 4.23
N ASN A 5 12.23 -46.66 3.37
CA ASN A 5 13.17 -45.61 3.75
C ASN A 5 12.39 -44.38 4.25
N ARG A 6 12.84 -43.74 5.34
CA ARG A 6 12.26 -42.49 5.90
C ARG A 6 12.07 -41.39 4.85
N ARG A 7 12.91 -41.36 3.80
CA ARG A 7 12.77 -40.43 2.67
C ARG A 7 11.57 -40.71 1.77
N ASP A 8 11.20 -41.97 1.58
CA ASP A 8 10.04 -42.34 0.77
C ASP A 8 8.75 -42.12 1.57
N PHE A 9 8.77 -42.37 2.89
CA PHE A 9 7.66 -42.00 3.78
C PHE A 9 7.42 -40.49 3.82
N LEU A 10 8.47 -39.66 3.88
CA LEU A 10 8.34 -38.20 3.84
C LEU A 10 7.87 -37.67 2.47
N ARG A 11 8.28 -38.30 1.37
CA ARG A 11 7.76 -37.96 0.02
C ARG A 11 6.30 -38.36 -0.15
N VAL A 12 5.89 -39.52 0.37
CA VAL A 12 4.50 -40.00 0.32
C VAL A 12 3.61 -39.19 1.26
N ALA A 13 4.09 -38.82 2.47
CA ALA A 13 3.38 -37.96 3.40
C ALA A 13 3.24 -36.51 2.90
N ALA A 14 4.25 -35.98 2.17
CA ALA A 14 4.13 -34.70 1.49
C ALA A 14 3.14 -34.76 0.30
N GLY A 15 3.12 -35.88 -0.43
CA GLY A 15 2.18 -36.10 -1.55
C GLY A 15 0.72 -36.23 -1.14
N THR A 16 0.43 -36.86 0.01
CA THR A 16 -0.94 -37.01 0.53
C THR A 16 -1.45 -35.76 1.26
N ALA A 17 -0.59 -35.00 1.94
CA ALA A 17 -0.95 -33.69 2.50
C ALA A 17 -1.23 -32.63 1.40
N GLY A 18 -0.46 -32.64 0.31
CA GLY A 18 -0.63 -31.71 -0.82
C GLY A 18 -1.89 -31.96 -1.66
N ALA A 19 -2.29 -33.22 -1.89
CA ALA A 19 -3.50 -33.53 -2.66
C ALA A 19 -4.81 -33.23 -1.90
N ALA A 20 -4.81 -33.36 -0.56
CA ALA A 20 -5.95 -32.96 0.27
C ALA A 20 -6.07 -31.42 0.39
N ALA A 21 -4.93 -30.71 0.33
CA ALA A 21 -4.85 -29.25 0.37
C ALA A 21 -5.40 -28.58 -0.91
N LEU A 22 -5.41 -29.24 -2.07
CA LEU A 22 -5.86 -28.58 -3.30
C LEU A 22 -7.37 -28.36 -3.38
N ASN A 23 -8.22 -29.08 -2.65
CA ASN A 23 -9.70 -29.02 -2.79
C ASN A 23 -10.39 -27.79 -2.17
N LEU A 24 -9.62 -26.73 -1.94
CA LEU A 24 -9.83 -25.85 -0.82
C LEU A 24 -9.97 -24.36 -1.16
N PHE A 25 -9.63 -24.01 -2.38
CA PHE A 25 -10.00 -22.74 -2.98
C PHE A 25 -11.21 -22.94 -3.91
N PRO A 26 -11.91 -21.88 -4.33
CA PRO A 26 -12.82 -21.94 -5.48
C PRO A 26 -12.14 -22.67 -6.66
N PRO A 27 -12.87 -23.47 -7.47
CA PRO A 27 -12.31 -24.25 -8.57
C PRO A 27 -11.26 -23.48 -9.39
N VAL A 28 -11.57 -22.22 -9.73
CA VAL A 28 -10.67 -21.39 -10.52
C VAL A 28 -9.33 -21.07 -9.83
N ILE A 29 -9.33 -20.79 -8.52
CA ILE A 29 -8.09 -20.54 -7.78
C ILE A 29 -7.30 -21.84 -7.63
N ARG A 30 -7.97 -22.99 -7.46
CA ARG A 30 -7.29 -24.30 -7.42
C ARG A 30 -6.59 -24.60 -8.72
N ASP A 31 -7.27 -24.38 -9.83
CA ASP A 31 -6.74 -24.58 -11.17
C ASP A 31 -5.55 -23.62 -11.41
N ALA A 32 -5.68 -22.36 -10.98
CA ALA A 32 -4.61 -21.38 -11.03
C ALA A 32 -3.37 -21.81 -10.22
N LEU A 33 -3.58 -22.34 -9.01
CA LEU A 33 -2.52 -22.83 -8.14
C LEU A 33 -1.90 -24.13 -8.64
N ALA A 34 -2.67 -25.00 -9.32
CA ALA A 34 -2.20 -26.28 -9.84
C ALA A 34 -1.23 -26.13 -11.02
N ILE A 35 -1.35 -25.04 -11.78
CA ILE A 35 -0.49 -24.79 -12.93
C ILE A 35 0.83 -24.14 -12.43
N PRO A 36 1.99 -24.77 -12.67
CA PRO A 36 3.27 -24.22 -12.27
C PRO A 36 3.65 -23.04 -13.16
N ALA A 37 4.48 -22.15 -12.62
CA ALA A 37 5.13 -21.11 -13.41
C ALA A 37 5.99 -21.73 -14.52
N ASN A 38 5.93 -21.17 -15.72
CA ASN A 38 6.93 -21.42 -16.75
C ASN A 38 8.26 -20.83 -16.28
N ARG A 39 9.31 -21.64 -16.16
CA ARG A 39 10.61 -21.19 -15.63
C ARG A 39 11.72 -21.39 -16.63
N ARG A 40 11.67 -20.61 -17.70
CA ARG A 40 12.70 -20.64 -18.74
C ARG A 40 14.02 -20.03 -18.26
N THR A 41 13.97 -18.99 -17.42
CA THR A 41 15.14 -18.25 -16.95
C THR A 41 15.22 -18.07 -15.45
N GLY A 42 14.13 -18.29 -14.71
CA GLY A 42 14.05 -18.02 -13.27
C GLY A 42 14.08 -16.51 -12.96
N THR A 43 13.63 -15.68 -13.92
CA THR A 43 13.60 -14.22 -13.80
C THR A 43 12.28 -13.67 -14.31
N ILE A 44 12.04 -12.37 -14.14
CA ILE A 44 10.88 -11.66 -14.69
C ILE A 44 10.65 -11.93 -16.18
N ARG A 45 11.70 -12.26 -16.95
CA ARG A 45 11.62 -12.57 -18.40
C ARG A 45 10.75 -13.79 -18.74
N ASP A 46 10.36 -14.58 -17.75
CA ASP A 46 9.50 -15.74 -17.95
C ASP A 46 8.00 -15.39 -17.98
N ILE A 47 7.62 -14.19 -17.51
CA ILE A 47 6.29 -13.64 -17.76
C ILE A 47 6.17 -13.30 -19.24
N GLU A 48 5.14 -13.74 -19.94
CA GLU A 48 4.85 -13.31 -21.31
C GLU A 48 3.64 -12.39 -21.39
N HIS A 49 2.73 -12.48 -20.40
CA HIS A 49 1.50 -11.69 -20.36
C HIS A 49 1.35 -10.97 -19.02
N ILE A 50 1.10 -9.66 -19.08
CA ILE A 50 0.74 -8.81 -17.95
C ILE A 50 -0.72 -8.41 -18.14
N VAL A 51 -1.58 -8.77 -17.18
CA VAL A 51 -3.01 -8.45 -17.20
C VAL A 51 -3.32 -7.54 -16.02
N ILE A 52 -3.96 -6.40 -16.28
CA ILE A 52 -4.28 -5.39 -15.27
C ILE A 52 -5.81 -5.22 -15.22
N LEU A 53 -6.39 -5.49 -14.06
CA LEU A 53 -7.79 -5.23 -13.73
C LEU A 53 -7.83 -4.20 -12.60
N MET A 54 -8.33 -3.01 -12.89
CA MET A 54 -8.51 -1.93 -11.92
C MET A 54 -10.00 -1.75 -11.64
N GLN A 55 -10.40 -2.07 -10.42
CA GLN A 55 -11.74 -1.89 -9.86
C GLN A 55 -11.90 -0.48 -9.25
N GLU A 56 -13.11 -0.16 -8.83
CA GLU A 56 -13.61 1.05 -8.15
C GLU A 56 -14.08 0.67 -6.73
N ASN A 57 -14.33 1.61 -5.83
CA ASN A 57 -13.25 2.33 -5.20
C ASN A 57 -13.23 1.89 -3.73
N ARG A 58 -12.07 1.45 -3.22
CA ARG A 58 -11.97 0.77 -1.93
C ARG A 58 -10.63 1.07 -1.26
N SER A 59 -10.67 1.52 -0.01
CA SER A 59 -9.45 1.64 0.79
C SER A 59 -8.92 0.27 1.21
N PHE A 60 -7.60 0.19 1.46
CA PHE A 60 -6.99 -1.04 1.95
C PHE A 60 -7.59 -1.45 3.30
N ASP A 61 -7.68 -0.55 4.27
CA ASP A 61 -8.25 -0.88 5.59
C ASP A 61 -9.74 -1.25 5.53
N HIS A 62 -10.50 -0.68 4.59
CA HIS A 62 -11.90 -1.03 4.40
C HIS A 62 -12.06 -2.49 3.99
N TYR A 63 -11.20 -3.03 3.12
CA TYR A 63 -11.27 -4.45 2.76
C TYR A 63 -10.45 -5.36 3.67
N PHE A 64 -9.20 -5.02 3.90
CA PHE A 64 -8.19 -5.92 4.46
C PHE A 64 -7.64 -5.46 5.81
N GLY A 65 -8.18 -4.37 6.40
CA GLY A 65 -7.71 -3.87 7.69
C GLY A 65 -7.79 -4.90 8.83
N THR A 66 -8.71 -5.87 8.73
CA THR A 66 -8.81 -6.98 9.70
C THR A 66 -8.01 -8.23 9.31
N MET A 67 -7.41 -8.30 8.11
CA MET A 67 -6.73 -9.50 7.63
C MET A 67 -5.47 -9.82 8.44
N ARG A 68 -5.17 -11.10 8.71
CA ARG A 68 -3.96 -11.47 9.47
C ARG A 68 -2.66 -11.10 8.73
N GLY A 69 -1.70 -10.54 9.47
CA GLY A 69 -0.33 -10.32 9.00
C GLY A 69 -0.16 -9.24 7.92
N VAL A 70 -1.17 -8.41 7.66
CA VAL A 70 -1.00 -7.15 6.90
C VAL A 70 -0.90 -5.99 7.88
N ARG A 71 -0.32 -4.86 7.46
CA ARG A 71 -0.39 -3.61 8.23
C ARG A 71 -1.82 -3.04 8.18
N GLY A 72 -2.67 -3.48 9.11
CA GLY A 72 -4.08 -3.11 9.24
C GLY A 72 -4.40 -2.53 10.62
N PHE A 73 -5.59 -2.82 11.15
CA PHE A 73 -6.08 -2.27 12.43
C PHE A 73 -5.26 -2.68 13.66
N GLY A 74 -4.44 -3.72 13.55
CA GLY A 74 -3.49 -4.15 14.57
C GLY A 74 -2.11 -3.51 14.44
N ASP A 75 -1.90 -2.51 13.56
CA ASP A 75 -0.61 -1.80 13.43
C ASP A 75 -0.12 -1.39 14.83
N PRO A 76 1.06 -1.85 15.28
CA PRO A 76 1.61 -1.50 16.59
C PRO A 76 2.11 -0.05 16.69
N ARG A 77 2.27 0.63 15.54
CA ARG A 77 2.85 1.98 15.44
C ARG A 77 2.02 2.86 14.48
N PRO A 78 0.70 3.00 14.71
CA PRO A 78 -0.12 3.89 13.91
C PRO A 78 0.30 5.34 14.16
N LEU A 79 -0.01 6.23 13.22
CA LEU A 79 0.19 7.67 13.41
C LEU A 79 -0.51 8.11 14.72
N ARG A 80 0.15 8.99 15.48
CA ARG A 80 -0.45 9.67 16.64
C ARG A 80 -0.95 11.06 16.25
N LEU A 81 -2.18 11.36 16.65
CA LEU A 81 -2.79 12.67 16.47
C LEU A 81 -2.31 13.65 17.54
N ALA A 82 -2.60 14.93 17.34
CA ALA A 82 -2.21 15.99 18.28
C ALA A 82 -2.80 15.81 19.69
N ASN A 83 -3.90 15.07 19.84
CA ASN A 83 -4.51 14.72 21.12
C ASN A 83 -3.83 13.52 21.82
N GLY A 84 -2.75 12.98 21.26
CA GLY A 84 -1.99 11.85 21.79
C GLY A 84 -2.54 10.46 21.43
N LYS A 85 -3.79 10.37 20.96
CA LYS A 85 -4.43 9.11 20.53
C LYS A 85 -3.93 8.67 19.15
N SER A 86 -4.11 7.39 18.83
CA SER A 86 -3.82 6.89 17.48
C SER A 86 -4.80 7.48 16.46
N VAL A 87 -4.38 7.53 15.21
CA VAL A 87 -5.16 7.97 14.04
C VAL A 87 -6.51 7.27 13.89
N PHE A 88 -6.71 6.09 14.46
CA PHE A 88 -8.01 5.43 14.50
C PHE A 88 -9.09 6.24 15.25
N HIS A 89 -8.71 7.16 16.15
CA HIS A 89 -9.64 8.02 16.88
C HIS A 89 -9.90 9.31 16.10
N GLN A 90 -10.65 9.21 15.00
CA GLN A 90 -10.92 10.35 14.13
C GLN A 90 -11.89 11.35 14.80
N PRO A 91 -11.57 12.65 14.85
CA PRO A 91 -12.44 13.67 15.45
C PRO A 91 -13.81 13.80 14.78
N VAL A 92 -14.87 13.95 15.57
CA VAL A 92 -16.24 14.26 15.14
C VAL A 92 -16.82 15.33 16.07
N GLY A 93 -16.61 16.60 15.74
CA GLY A 93 -16.88 17.69 16.68
C GLY A 93 -16.07 17.51 17.97
N PRO A 94 -16.69 17.55 19.16
CA PRO A 94 -15.99 17.26 20.43
C PRO A 94 -15.82 15.76 20.72
N ALA A 95 -16.40 14.88 19.92
CA ALA A 95 -16.34 13.42 20.07
C ALA A 95 -15.31 12.80 19.12
N GLU A 96 -15.22 11.47 19.13
CA GLU A 96 -14.40 10.70 18.20
C GLU A 96 -15.18 9.51 17.63
N LEU A 97 -14.74 9.07 16.44
CA LEU A 97 -15.25 7.89 15.76
C LEU A 97 -14.09 6.93 15.46
N LEU A 98 -14.25 5.69 15.90
CA LEU A 98 -13.39 4.56 15.59
C LEU A 98 -13.86 3.86 14.31
N PRO A 99 -12.97 3.14 13.59
CA PRO A 99 -13.41 2.26 12.53
C PRO A 99 -14.41 1.22 13.05
N PHE A 100 -15.48 0.97 12.31
CA PHE A 100 -16.57 0.08 12.74
C PHE A 100 -17.03 -0.84 11.62
N HIS A 101 -17.45 -2.05 12.00
CA HIS A 101 -18.08 -3.01 11.08
C HIS A 101 -19.59 -2.74 11.09
N PRO A 102 -20.21 -2.40 9.94
CA PRO A 102 -21.66 -2.20 9.86
C PRO A 102 -22.44 -3.48 10.24
N GLY A 103 -23.57 -3.31 10.92
CA GLY A 103 -24.38 -4.43 11.43
C GLY A 103 -25.37 -5.06 10.44
N ALA A 104 -25.30 -4.72 9.15
CA ALA A 104 -26.20 -5.29 8.15
C ALA A 104 -25.89 -6.77 7.86
N ASP A 105 -26.94 -7.55 7.56
CA ASP A 105 -26.76 -8.92 7.08
C ASP A 105 -26.20 -8.91 5.65
N LYS A 106 -25.30 -9.86 5.37
CA LYS A 106 -24.62 -10.02 4.07
C LYS A 106 -24.03 -8.71 3.54
N LEU A 107 -23.18 -8.07 4.33
CA LEU A 107 -22.68 -6.72 4.03
C LEU A 107 -22.01 -6.59 2.66
N GLY A 108 -21.29 -7.62 2.17
CA GLY A 108 -20.70 -7.61 0.83
C GLY A 108 -21.70 -7.65 -0.34
N LEU A 109 -22.98 -7.87 -0.05
CA LEU A 109 -24.11 -7.76 -0.99
C LEU A 109 -24.89 -6.43 -0.85
N GLN A 110 -24.45 -5.53 0.03
CA GLN A 110 -25.08 -4.21 0.21
C GLN A 110 -24.51 -3.20 -0.80
N PHE A 111 -25.35 -2.23 -1.19
CA PHE A 111 -25.01 -1.12 -2.07
C PHE A 111 -24.57 0.03 -1.16
N LEU A 112 -23.29 0.14 -0.83
CA LEU A 112 -22.83 1.18 0.08
C LEU A 112 -23.01 2.57 -0.54
N GLN A 113 -23.30 3.57 0.29
CA GLN A 113 -23.32 4.95 -0.19
C GLN A 113 -21.95 5.36 -0.76
N ASP A 114 -22.00 6.18 -1.80
CA ASP A 114 -20.86 6.89 -2.37
C ASP A 114 -20.36 7.97 -1.40
N LEU A 115 -19.04 8.13 -1.28
CA LEU A 115 -18.43 9.08 -0.34
C LEU A 115 -17.73 10.24 -1.07
N PRO A 116 -17.45 11.36 -0.39
CA PRO A 116 -16.66 12.43 -1.01
C PRO A 116 -15.21 11.98 -1.28
N HIS A 117 -14.83 11.78 -2.55
CA HIS A 117 -13.46 11.40 -2.99
C HIS A 117 -12.78 12.42 -3.93
N GLY A 118 -13.34 13.61 -4.12
CA GLY A 118 -12.69 14.64 -4.94
C GLY A 118 -11.37 15.18 -4.36
N TRP A 119 -10.58 15.86 -5.20
CA TRP A 119 -9.32 16.52 -4.82
C TRP A 119 -9.44 17.31 -3.51
N GLN A 120 -10.50 18.12 -3.40
CA GLN A 120 -10.72 18.99 -2.24
C GLN A 120 -10.99 18.18 -0.97
N ASP A 121 -11.91 17.21 -1.01
CA ASP A 121 -12.31 16.43 0.16
C ASP A 121 -11.19 15.52 0.65
N MET A 122 -10.44 14.92 -0.28
CA MET A 122 -9.26 14.12 0.03
C MET A 122 -8.14 14.94 0.66
N HIS A 123 -7.81 16.12 0.12
CA HIS A 123 -6.80 17.00 0.70
C HIS A 123 -7.23 17.58 2.04
N ALA A 124 -8.52 17.89 2.20
CA ALA A 124 -9.08 18.35 3.46
C ALA A 124 -9.01 17.24 4.53
N ALA A 125 -9.35 15.99 4.20
CA ALA A 125 -9.21 14.84 5.09
C ALA A 125 -7.74 14.55 5.46
N TRP A 126 -6.84 14.67 4.49
CA TRP A 126 -5.39 14.53 4.70
C TRP A 126 -4.81 15.61 5.62
N ASN A 127 -5.38 16.82 5.58
CA ASN A 127 -5.07 17.95 6.44
C ASN A 127 -3.57 18.26 6.53
N LYS A 128 -2.91 18.39 5.37
CA LYS A 128 -1.46 18.68 5.27
C LYS A 128 -0.58 17.63 5.96
N GLY A 129 -1.05 16.38 6.04
CA GLY A 129 -0.34 15.27 6.65
C GLY A 129 -0.63 15.05 8.13
N ARG A 130 -1.47 15.88 8.77
CA ARG A 130 -1.97 15.63 10.13
C ARG A 130 -2.95 14.45 10.19
N TYR A 131 -3.64 14.19 9.08
CA TYR A 131 -4.42 12.97 8.85
C TYR A 131 -5.53 12.74 9.89
N ASP A 132 -6.17 13.84 10.33
CA ASP A 132 -7.09 13.93 11.45
C ASP A 132 -8.45 14.56 11.08
N GLN A 133 -8.79 14.61 9.78
CA GLN A 133 -9.98 15.29 9.28
C GLN A 133 -10.83 14.41 8.36
N TRP A 134 -10.79 13.09 8.54
CA TRP A 134 -11.55 12.16 7.71
C TRP A 134 -13.06 12.34 7.85
N VAL A 135 -13.60 12.18 9.06
CA VAL A 135 -15.05 12.26 9.31
C VAL A 135 -15.65 13.64 8.97
N PRO A 136 -15.01 14.78 9.32
CA PRO A 136 -15.53 16.10 8.96
C PRO A 136 -15.70 16.33 7.45
N ASN A 137 -14.87 15.68 6.61
CA ASN A 137 -14.89 15.90 5.17
C ASN A 137 -15.54 14.75 4.38
N LYS A 138 -15.71 13.58 4.99
CA LYS A 138 -16.19 12.37 4.29
C LYS A 138 -17.42 11.72 4.94
N GLY A 139 -17.91 12.28 6.04
CA GLY A 139 -19.02 11.72 6.81
C GLY A 139 -18.63 10.48 7.61
N THR A 140 -19.55 9.94 8.40
CA THR A 140 -19.24 8.82 9.32
C THR A 140 -18.97 7.50 8.62
N THR A 141 -19.57 7.28 7.45
CA THR A 141 -19.41 6.06 6.65
C THR A 141 -17.96 5.83 6.22
N THR A 142 -17.13 6.87 6.15
CA THR A 142 -15.69 6.75 5.92
C THR A 142 -15.03 5.72 6.85
N MET A 143 -15.51 5.59 8.08
CA MET A 143 -14.94 4.69 9.09
C MET A 143 -15.49 3.25 9.02
N ALA A 144 -16.35 2.93 8.04
CA ALA A 144 -16.86 1.57 7.85
C ALA A 144 -15.79 0.64 7.26
N TYR A 145 -15.75 -0.62 7.70
CA TYR A 145 -14.90 -1.66 7.11
C TYR A 145 -15.65 -2.99 6.94
N LEU A 146 -15.13 -3.85 6.06
CA LEU A 146 -15.58 -5.21 5.78
C LEU A 146 -14.67 -6.25 6.45
N LYS A 147 -15.22 -7.43 6.69
CA LYS A 147 -14.52 -8.61 7.19
C LYS A 147 -14.46 -9.69 6.11
N ARG A 148 -13.65 -10.71 6.38
CA ARG A 148 -13.54 -11.92 5.55
C ARG A 148 -14.88 -12.51 5.12
N ASP A 149 -15.85 -12.59 6.03
CA ASP A 149 -17.15 -13.20 5.73
C ASP A 149 -18.03 -12.33 4.81
N ASP A 150 -17.71 -11.03 4.70
CA ASP A 150 -18.41 -10.11 3.79
C ASP A 150 -17.89 -10.25 2.35
N ILE A 151 -16.57 -10.36 2.19
CA ILE A 151 -15.85 -10.43 0.90
C ILE A 151 -14.88 -11.63 0.84
N PRO A 152 -15.39 -12.87 0.93
CA PRO A 152 -14.55 -14.06 1.12
C PRO A 152 -13.60 -14.31 -0.06
N PHE A 153 -14.00 -14.03 -1.30
CA PHE A 153 -13.18 -14.27 -2.48
C PHE A 153 -11.90 -13.40 -2.51
N HIS A 154 -12.01 -12.11 -2.16
CA HIS A 154 -10.87 -11.21 -2.07
C HIS A 154 -9.87 -11.68 -1.01
N TYR A 155 -10.35 -12.09 0.16
CA TYR A 155 -9.51 -12.67 1.23
C TYR A 155 -8.85 -13.99 0.80
N GLN A 156 -9.55 -14.82 0.02
CA GLN A 156 -9.01 -16.07 -0.50
C GLN A 156 -7.91 -15.84 -1.55
N LEU A 157 -8.08 -14.88 -2.46
CA LEU A 157 -7.02 -14.48 -3.38
C LEU A 157 -5.80 -13.98 -2.63
N ALA A 158 -6.00 -13.16 -1.60
CA ALA A 158 -4.93 -12.67 -0.73
C ALA A 158 -4.27 -13.79 0.09
N ASP A 159 -5.00 -14.84 0.48
CA ASP A 159 -4.44 -16.03 1.16
C ASP A 159 -3.72 -16.98 0.19
N ALA A 160 -4.11 -17.00 -1.08
CA ALA A 160 -3.50 -17.82 -2.12
C ALA A 160 -2.23 -17.20 -2.70
N PHE A 161 -2.25 -15.88 -2.94
CA PHE A 161 -1.24 -15.15 -3.68
C PHE A 161 -0.62 -14.00 -2.86
N THR A 162 0.12 -13.09 -3.51
CA THR A 162 0.75 -11.97 -2.81
C THR A 162 -0.21 -10.78 -2.74
N ILE A 163 -0.41 -10.23 -1.55
CA ILE A 163 -1.06 -8.93 -1.32
C ILE A 163 0.00 -7.85 -1.04
N CYS A 164 -0.18 -6.66 -1.60
CA CYS A 164 0.66 -5.50 -1.27
C CYS A 164 -0.10 -4.59 -0.28
N ASP A 165 0.43 -4.42 0.92
CA ASP A 165 -0.20 -3.62 1.99
C ASP A 165 0.38 -2.19 2.12
N ALA A 166 1.18 -1.79 1.15
CA ALA A 166 1.73 -0.45 0.98
C ALA A 166 1.55 0.07 -0.45
N TYR A 167 0.45 -0.32 -1.11
CA TYR A 167 0.04 0.18 -2.42
C TYR A 167 -0.97 1.34 -2.25
N HIS A 168 -0.64 2.49 -2.81
CA HIS A 168 -1.41 3.72 -2.67
C HIS A 168 -2.13 4.08 -3.96
N CYS A 169 -3.29 4.73 -3.87
CA CYS A 169 -3.79 5.44 -5.05
C CYS A 169 -2.77 6.53 -5.42
N ALA A 170 -2.57 6.73 -6.72
CA ALA A 170 -1.49 7.58 -7.21
C ALA A 170 -1.70 9.06 -6.88
N ILE A 171 -2.96 9.48 -6.78
CA ILE A 171 -3.37 10.84 -6.47
C ILE A 171 -4.56 10.83 -5.50
N PRO A 172 -4.57 11.64 -4.43
CA PRO A 172 -5.72 11.79 -3.53
C PRO A 172 -6.82 12.60 -4.23
N SER A 173 -7.47 11.99 -5.21
CA SER A 173 -8.61 12.52 -5.97
C SER A 173 -9.43 11.37 -6.59
N SER A 174 -10.42 11.73 -7.41
CA SER A 174 -11.37 10.86 -8.09
C SER A 174 -10.73 9.83 -9.03
N THR A 175 -11.59 8.98 -9.57
CA THR A 175 -11.31 7.88 -10.50
C THR A 175 -10.38 8.20 -11.65
N ASP A 176 -10.77 9.16 -12.51
CA ASP A 176 -10.08 9.42 -13.76
C ASP A 176 -8.62 9.83 -13.55
N PRO A 177 -8.29 10.76 -12.65
CA PRO A 177 -6.91 11.08 -12.29
C PRO A 177 -6.07 9.86 -11.92
N ASN A 178 -6.61 8.93 -11.13
CA ASN A 178 -5.90 7.70 -10.75
C ASN A 178 -5.71 6.75 -11.94
N ARG A 179 -6.73 6.59 -12.79
CA ARG A 179 -6.63 5.83 -14.03
C ARG A 179 -5.62 6.46 -15.00
N TYR A 180 -5.53 7.79 -15.11
CA TYR A 180 -4.49 8.46 -15.91
C TYR A 180 -3.07 8.16 -15.42
N TYR A 181 -2.85 8.00 -14.11
CA TYR A 181 -1.56 7.53 -13.59
C TYR A 181 -1.26 6.09 -14.01
N MET A 182 -2.25 5.18 -13.99
CA MET A 182 -2.09 3.82 -14.51
C MET A 182 -1.76 3.82 -16.01
N TRP A 183 -2.42 4.67 -16.80
CA TRP A 183 -2.30 4.68 -18.25
C TRP A 183 -1.14 5.50 -18.78
N THR A 184 -0.70 6.52 -18.05
CA THR A 184 0.22 7.53 -18.59
C THR A 184 1.33 7.90 -17.62
N GLY A 185 1.22 7.56 -16.34
CA GLY A 185 2.23 7.87 -15.32
C GLY A 185 2.09 9.25 -14.68
N TYR A 186 1.14 10.08 -15.12
CA TYR A 186 0.82 11.40 -14.56
C TYR A 186 -0.56 11.90 -15.03
N VAL A 187 -0.93 13.14 -14.68
CA VAL A 187 -2.21 13.78 -15.06
C VAL A 187 -2.01 15.06 -15.88
N GLY A 188 -0.89 15.19 -16.61
CA GLY A 188 -0.52 16.47 -17.25
C GLY A 188 0.06 17.48 -16.25
N ASN A 189 0.85 17.00 -15.28
CA ASN A 189 1.37 17.75 -14.12
C ASN A 189 2.21 19.00 -14.49
N ASP A 190 2.68 19.10 -15.73
CA ASP A 190 3.43 20.25 -16.24
C ASP A 190 2.53 21.37 -16.82
N GLY A 191 1.21 21.18 -16.81
CA GLY A 191 0.23 22.11 -17.37
C GLY A 191 0.10 22.07 -18.90
N THR A 192 0.72 21.08 -19.55
CA THR A 192 0.65 20.92 -21.01
C THR A 192 -0.38 19.87 -21.41
N GLY A 193 -0.81 19.88 -22.68
CA GLY A 193 -1.69 18.85 -23.23
C GLY A 193 -3.10 18.80 -22.62
N GLY A 194 -3.55 19.87 -21.95
CA GLY A 194 -4.88 19.95 -21.33
C GLY A 194 -4.93 19.58 -19.84
N GLY A 195 -3.79 19.31 -19.21
CA GLY A 195 -3.68 19.11 -17.76
C GLY A 195 -3.31 20.38 -16.98
N PRO A 196 -3.12 20.27 -15.65
CA PRO A 196 -3.31 19.06 -14.86
C PRO A 196 -4.79 18.71 -14.69
N VAL A 197 -5.12 17.43 -14.74
CA VAL A 197 -6.48 16.92 -14.52
C VAL A 197 -6.61 16.45 -13.08
N LEU A 198 -7.53 17.08 -12.35
CA LEU A 198 -7.69 16.88 -10.91
C LEU A 198 -9.03 16.23 -10.55
N GLY A 199 -9.96 16.07 -11.50
CA GLY A 199 -11.22 15.36 -11.31
C GLY A 199 -11.62 14.61 -12.58
N ASN A 200 -12.92 14.34 -12.71
CA ASN A 200 -13.49 13.59 -13.84
C ASN A 200 -13.95 14.55 -14.95
N GLU A 201 -13.10 15.51 -15.36
CA GLU A 201 -13.49 16.52 -16.35
C GLU A 201 -13.68 15.96 -17.76
N GLU A 202 -13.07 14.82 -18.09
CA GLU A 202 -13.25 14.10 -19.37
C GLU A 202 -13.09 15.00 -20.62
N ALA A 203 -12.19 15.98 -20.57
CA ALA A 203 -12.24 17.15 -21.46
C ALA A 203 -11.55 16.96 -22.82
N GLY A 204 -10.54 16.11 -22.93
CA GLY A 204 -9.75 15.96 -24.17
C GLY A 204 -8.28 16.26 -23.96
N TYR A 205 -7.44 15.23 -23.96
CA TYR A 205 -6.05 15.34 -23.54
C TYR A 205 -5.05 14.99 -24.64
N GLY A 206 -3.87 15.60 -24.61
CA GLY A 206 -2.89 15.55 -25.71
C GLY A 206 -1.51 15.02 -25.33
N TRP A 207 -1.30 14.54 -24.10
CA TRP A 207 -0.03 13.92 -23.73
C TRP A 207 0.03 12.44 -24.10
N THR A 208 1.24 11.89 -24.12
CA THR A 208 1.50 10.50 -24.50
C THR A 208 0.95 9.52 -23.47
N THR A 209 0.22 8.52 -23.96
CA THR A 209 -0.25 7.39 -23.16
C THR A 209 0.71 6.20 -23.27
N TYR A 210 0.72 5.33 -22.27
CA TYR A 210 1.60 4.16 -22.26
C TYR A 210 1.27 3.12 -23.35
N PRO A 211 0.00 2.88 -23.75
CA PRO A 211 -0.27 2.04 -24.91
C PRO A 211 0.33 2.57 -26.21
N GLU A 212 0.46 3.90 -26.40
CA GLU A 212 1.20 4.45 -27.55
C GLU A 212 2.70 4.14 -27.46
N VAL A 213 3.28 4.17 -26.25
CA VAL A 213 4.67 3.76 -26.01
C VAL A 213 4.86 2.28 -26.37
N LEU A 214 3.93 1.40 -25.97
CA LEU A 214 3.97 -0.02 -26.29
C LEU A 214 3.79 -0.27 -27.79
N GLU A 215 2.83 0.42 -28.44
CA GLU A 215 2.58 0.31 -29.88
C GLU A 215 3.83 0.66 -30.68
N ASN A 216 4.44 1.81 -30.37
CA ASN A 216 5.65 2.28 -31.05
C ASN A 216 6.86 1.35 -30.82
N ALA A 217 6.90 0.66 -29.68
CA ALA A 217 7.94 -0.29 -29.34
C ALA A 217 7.70 -1.69 -29.95
N GLY A 218 6.51 -1.97 -30.51
CA GLY A 218 6.14 -3.28 -31.01
C GLY A 218 5.81 -4.31 -29.93
N VAL A 219 5.47 -3.86 -28.71
CA VAL A 219 4.96 -4.71 -27.63
C VAL A 219 3.44 -4.82 -27.78
N SER A 220 2.92 -6.04 -27.94
CA SER A 220 1.50 -6.24 -28.21
C SER A 220 0.64 -5.86 -27.00
N TRP A 221 -0.46 -5.14 -27.25
CA TRP A 221 -1.38 -4.74 -26.20
C TRP A 221 -2.84 -4.69 -26.67
N LYS A 222 -3.77 -4.73 -25.71
CA LYS A 222 -5.22 -4.63 -25.95
C LYS A 222 -5.99 -4.26 -24.68
N ILE A 223 -7.17 -3.67 -24.86
CA ILE A 223 -8.16 -3.45 -23.82
C ILE A 223 -9.32 -4.42 -24.01
N TYR A 224 -9.68 -5.12 -22.95
CA TYR A 224 -10.86 -5.98 -22.88
C TYR A 224 -11.96 -5.24 -22.12
N GLN A 225 -13.07 -4.98 -22.80
CA GLN A 225 -14.20 -4.20 -22.30
C GLN A 225 -15.45 -4.53 -23.13
N ASP A 226 -16.62 -4.10 -22.66
CA ASP A 226 -17.83 -4.07 -23.48
C ASP A 226 -18.04 -2.69 -24.10
N VAL A 227 -18.50 -2.62 -25.34
CA VAL A 227 -18.72 -1.34 -26.04
C VAL A 227 -20.00 -0.64 -25.62
N GLY A 228 -20.92 -1.35 -24.95
CA GLY A 228 -22.21 -0.82 -24.51
C GLY A 228 -22.99 -0.14 -25.63
N THR A 229 -23.36 1.12 -25.43
CA THR A 229 -24.02 1.98 -26.42
C THR A 229 -23.05 2.67 -27.39
N GLY A 230 -21.73 2.50 -27.18
CA GLY A 230 -20.65 2.95 -28.06
C GLY A 230 -19.49 3.61 -27.31
N LEU A 231 -18.27 3.38 -27.78
CA LEU A 231 -17.03 3.99 -27.24
C LEU A 231 -16.66 5.27 -28.01
N ASN A 232 -17.64 6.17 -28.12
CA ASN A 232 -17.54 7.44 -28.82
C ASN A 232 -18.38 8.51 -28.12
N ALA A 233 -18.29 9.76 -28.58
CA ALA A 233 -19.03 10.87 -27.97
C ALA A 233 -20.55 10.64 -27.87
N ALA A 234 -21.18 9.97 -28.86
CA ALA A 234 -22.62 9.68 -28.82
C ALA A 234 -22.98 8.59 -27.78
N GLY A 235 -22.10 7.63 -27.58
CA GLY A 235 -22.18 6.64 -26.49
C GLY A 235 -21.55 7.13 -25.18
N SER A 236 -21.34 8.45 -25.04
CA SER A 236 -20.72 9.07 -23.85
C SER A 236 -19.43 8.36 -23.42
N TRP A 237 -18.60 7.96 -24.39
CA TRP A 237 -17.31 7.29 -24.17
C TRP A 237 -17.39 6.00 -23.33
N GLY A 238 -18.51 5.27 -23.42
CA GLY A 238 -18.68 3.97 -22.74
C GLY A 238 -19.58 4.01 -21.50
N TRP A 239 -20.07 5.20 -21.15
CA TRP A 239 -21.18 5.37 -20.22
C TRP A 239 -22.51 4.87 -20.80
N THR A 240 -23.32 4.24 -19.95
CA THR A 240 -24.61 3.65 -20.33
C THR A 240 -25.59 3.72 -19.17
N GLN A 241 -26.88 3.75 -19.47
CA GLN A 241 -27.94 3.64 -18.46
C GLN A 241 -28.13 2.20 -17.96
N ASN A 242 -27.61 1.22 -18.69
CA ASN A 242 -27.62 -0.18 -18.27
C ASN A 242 -26.27 -0.51 -17.61
N PRO A 243 -26.20 -0.67 -16.28
CA PRO A 243 -24.95 -0.82 -15.53
C PRO A 243 -24.25 -2.16 -15.78
N TYR A 244 -24.90 -3.10 -16.49
CA TYR A 244 -24.35 -4.41 -16.82
C TYR A 244 -23.60 -4.47 -18.15
N ILE A 245 -23.57 -3.35 -18.90
CA ILE A 245 -22.91 -3.24 -20.23
C ILE A 245 -21.95 -2.04 -20.24
N GLY A 246 -21.16 -1.90 -21.30
CA GLY A 246 -20.19 -0.80 -21.41
C GLY A 246 -18.98 -0.98 -20.51
N ASN A 247 -18.31 0.14 -20.21
CA ASN A 247 -17.09 0.15 -19.42
C ASN A 247 -17.11 1.22 -18.31
N TYR A 248 -18.27 1.84 -18.05
CA TYR A 248 -18.45 2.86 -17.02
C TYR A 248 -17.54 4.11 -17.13
N GLY A 249 -16.95 4.38 -18.31
CA GLY A 249 -15.96 5.45 -18.46
C GLY A 249 -14.56 5.07 -17.96
N ASP A 250 -14.39 3.88 -17.38
CA ASP A 250 -13.15 3.39 -16.76
C ASP A 250 -11.99 3.16 -17.75
N ASN A 251 -12.28 3.21 -19.05
CA ASN A 251 -11.27 3.31 -20.10
C ASN A 251 -10.97 4.78 -20.41
N SER A 252 -10.28 5.45 -19.50
CA SER A 252 -10.00 6.89 -19.61
C SER A 252 -9.11 7.27 -20.80
N LEU A 253 -8.53 6.30 -21.53
CA LEU A 253 -7.87 6.57 -22.82
C LEU A 253 -8.83 7.16 -23.85
N LEU A 254 -10.13 6.85 -23.76
CA LEU A 254 -11.16 7.40 -24.64
C LEU A 254 -11.28 8.93 -24.55
N TYR A 255 -10.75 9.52 -23.47
CA TYR A 255 -10.70 10.97 -23.29
C TYR A 255 -9.47 11.63 -23.93
N PHE A 256 -8.54 10.86 -24.48
CA PHE A 256 -7.36 11.41 -25.17
C PHE A 256 -7.63 11.64 -26.65
N ASN A 257 -7.17 12.78 -27.16
CA ASN A 257 -7.43 13.23 -28.53
C ASN A 257 -7.02 12.19 -29.58
N GLN A 258 -5.91 11.50 -29.36
CA GLN A 258 -5.43 10.44 -30.25
C GLN A 258 -6.37 9.24 -30.34
N TYR A 259 -7.12 8.91 -29.28
CA TYR A 259 -8.12 7.83 -29.31
C TYR A 259 -9.46 8.34 -29.83
N ARG A 260 -9.89 9.54 -29.40
CA ARG A 260 -11.11 10.20 -29.91
C ARG A 260 -11.12 10.27 -31.43
N ASN A 261 -9.97 10.61 -32.01
CA ASN A 261 -9.77 10.79 -33.44
C ASN A 261 -9.28 9.51 -34.17
N ALA A 262 -9.00 8.41 -33.46
CA ALA A 262 -8.57 7.17 -34.08
C ALA A 262 -9.67 6.63 -35.01
N LEU A 263 -9.26 6.12 -36.18
CA LEU A 263 -10.17 5.57 -37.19
C LEU A 263 -10.16 4.03 -37.17
N PRO A 264 -11.27 3.36 -37.54
CA PRO A 264 -11.28 1.91 -37.71
C PRO A 264 -10.12 1.40 -38.57
N GLY A 265 -9.47 0.31 -38.16
CA GLY A 265 -8.28 -0.24 -38.82
C GLY A 265 -6.95 0.37 -38.34
N THR A 266 -6.99 1.39 -37.49
CA THR A 266 -5.79 1.88 -36.79
C THR A 266 -5.59 1.13 -35.48
N PRO A 267 -4.35 0.87 -35.04
CA PRO A 267 -4.13 0.13 -33.80
C PRO A 267 -4.79 0.75 -32.57
N LEU A 268 -4.77 2.08 -32.43
CA LEU A 268 -5.40 2.75 -31.30
C LEU A 268 -6.93 2.56 -31.29
N TYR A 269 -7.57 2.56 -32.45
CA TYR A 269 -9.01 2.27 -32.53
C TYR A 269 -9.27 0.80 -32.23
N ASP A 270 -8.61 -0.10 -32.95
CA ASP A 270 -8.93 -1.52 -32.90
C ASP A 270 -8.65 -2.13 -31.53
N LYS A 271 -7.62 -1.65 -30.83
CA LYS A 271 -7.18 -2.19 -29.53
C LYS A 271 -7.81 -1.50 -28.31
N ALA A 272 -8.36 -0.29 -28.44
CA ALA A 272 -8.91 0.48 -27.32
C ALA A 272 -10.36 0.95 -27.50
N ARG A 273 -10.92 0.91 -28.72
CA ARG A 273 -12.30 1.36 -29.04
C ARG A 273 -13.19 0.26 -29.60
N THR A 274 -12.75 -0.98 -29.47
CA THR A 274 -13.56 -2.16 -29.72
C THR A 274 -13.67 -2.98 -28.44
N GLY A 275 -14.54 -3.98 -28.46
CA GLY A 275 -14.87 -4.79 -27.29
C GLY A 275 -15.98 -5.76 -27.62
N THR A 276 -16.48 -6.46 -26.60
CA THR A 276 -17.72 -7.23 -26.72
C THR A 276 -18.88 -6.28 -26.99
N ASN A 277 -19.99 -6.78 -27.50
CA ASN A 277 -21.23 -6.01 -27.61
C ASN A 277 -22.39 -6.87 -27.12
N ILE A 278 -22.52 -6.98 -25.79
CA ILE A 278 -23.51 -7.87 -25.19
C ILE A 278 -24.96 -7.45 -25.49
N SER A 279 -25.19 -6.19 -25.87
CA SER A 279 -26.49 -5.74 -26.38
C SER A 279 -26.82 -6.32 -27.77
N ALA A 280 -25.81 -6.71 -28.55
CA ALA A 280 -25.95 -7.39 -29.83
C ALA A 280 -25.81 -8.92 -29.73
N GLY A 281 -25.35 -9.45 -28.59
CA GLY A 281 -25.20 -10.89 -28.31
C GLY A 281 -23.83 -11.24 -27.70
N GLY A 282 -23.66 -12.51 -27.31
CA GLY A 282 -22.42 -12.98 -26.67
C GLY A 282 -22.35 -12.72 -25.17
N THR A 283 -21.14 -12.74 -24.62
CA THR A 283 -20.84 -12.51 -23.19
C THR A 283 -19.71 -11.48 -23.01
N LEU A 284 -19.56 -10.97 -21.78
CA LEU A 284 -18.53 -9.99 -21.41
C LEU A 284 -17.09 -10.47 -21.64
N PHE A 285 -16.88 -11.78 -21.71
CA PHE A 285 -15.54 -12.37 -21.71
C PHE A 285 -15.18 -13.08 -23.01
N ASP A 286 -16.07 -13.09 -24.01
CA ASP A 286 -15.89 -13.86 -25.25
C ASP A 286 -14.55 -13.57 -25.94
N ILE A 287 -14.17 -12.28 -26.03
CA ILE A 287 -12.92 -11.87 -26.68
C ILE A 287 -11.71 -12.31 -25.86
N LEU A 288 -11.73 -12.15 -24.53
CA LEU A 288 -10.65 -12.60 -23.65
C LEU A 288 -10.49 -14.11 -23.70
N GLN A 289 -11.60 -14.85 -23.58
CA GLN A 289 -11.62 -16.31 -23.65
C GLN A 289 -11.09 -16.80 -24.99
N GLN A 290 -11.46 -16.16 -26.09
CA GLN A 290 -10.99 -16.53 -27.42
C GLN A 290 -9.49 -16.30 -27.60
N ASP A 291 -8.97 -15.15 -27.13
CA ASP A 291 -7.54 -14.84 -27.21
C ASP A 291 -6.70 -15.80 -26.33
N VAL A 292 -7.17 -16.13 -25.13
CA VAL A 292 -6.50 -17.09 -24.25
C VAL A 292 -6.54 -18.50 -24.84
N LYS A 293 -7.69 -18.95 -25.33
CA LYS A 293 -7.87 -20.27 -25.95
C LYS A 293 -6.98 -20.45 -27.18
N ASN A 294 -6.80 -19.38 -27.97
CA ASN A 294 -5.98 -19.40 -29.17
C ASN A 294 -4.48 -19.20 -28.91
N GLY A 295 -4.07 -18.90 -27.66
CA GLY A 295 -2.69 -18.56 -27.35
C GLY A 295 -2.25 -17.21 -27.94
N THR A 296 -3.20 -16.29 -28.16
CA THR A 296 -2.98 -14.97 -28.75
C THR A 296 -3.21 -13.82 -27.76
N LEU A 297 -3.23 -14.11 -26.46
CA LEU A 297 -3.27 -13.08 -25.41
C LEU A 297 -2.11 -12.08 -25.61
N PRO A 298 -2.35 -10.76 -25.62
CA PRO A 298 -1.29 -9.77 -25.77
C PRO A 298 -0.26 -9.80 -24.64
N GLN A 299 0.90 -9.17 -24.87
CA GLN A 299 1.93 -9.03 -23.84
C GLN A 299 1.47 -8.14 -22.68
N VAL A 300 0.64 -7.13 -22.97
CA VAL A 300 0.02 -6.25 -21.96
C VAL A 300 -1.47 -6.11 -22.23
N SER A 301 -2.30 -6.47 -21.26
CA SER A 301 -3.75 -6.43 -21.36
C SER A 301 -4.34 -5.63 -20.21
N TRP A 302 -5.31 -4.78 -20.51
CA TRP A 302 -6.13 -4.11 -19.49
C TRP A 302 -7.58 -4.56 -19.60
N ILE A 303 -8.26 -4.61 -18.47
CA ILE A 303 -9.66 -5.02 -18.39
C ILE A 303 -10.46 -3.88 -17.73
N CYS A 304 -11.53 -3.45 -18.40
CA CYS A 304 -12.49 -2.47 -17.88
C CYS A 304 -13.86 -3.15 -17.72
N ALA A 305 -14.38 -3.14 -16.49
CA ALA A 305 -15.65 -3.76 -16.16
C ALA A 305 -16.82 -2.79 -16.42
N PRO A 306 -18.03 -3.31 -16.70
CA PRO A 306 -19.26 -2.53 -16.54
C PRO A 306 -19.46 -2.09 -15.08
N GLU A 307 -20.22 -1.01 -14.87
CA GLU A 307 -20.47 -0.40 -13.55
C GLU A 307 -20.86 -1.42 -12.47
N ALA A 308 -21.81 -2.32 -12.77
CA ALA A 308 -22.33 -3.28 -11.80
C ALA A 308 -21.25 -4.26 -11.27
N TYR A 309 -20.12 -4.34 -11.96
CA TYR A 309 -19.01 -5.25 -11.68
C TYR A 309 -17.71 -4.53 -11.31
N SER A 310 -17.71 -3.19 -11.34
CA SER A 310 -16.51 -2.38 -11.04
C SER A 310 -16.20 -2.35 -9.55
N GLU A 311 -17.14 -2.73 -8.68
CA GLU A 311 -17.10 -2.53 -7.23
C GLU A 311 -17.21 -1.06 -6.77
N HIS A 312 -17.61 -0.14 -7.64
CA HIS A 312 -18.02 1.19 -7.19
C HIS A 312 -19.02 1.06 -6.01
N PRO A 313 -18.90 1.83 -4.91
CA PRO A 313 -19.61 1.56 -3.64
C PRO A 313 -21.12 1.41 -3.76
N ASN A 314 -21.71 2.17 -4.68
CA ASN A 314 -23.12 2.07 -5.06
C ASN A 314 -23.49 0.70 -5.71
N TRP A 315 -22.57 -0.27 -5.74
CA TRP A 315 -22.77 -1.67 -6.12
C TRP A 315 -22.08 -2.62 -5.12
N PRO A 316 -22.63 -3.84 -4.95
CA PRO A 316 -22.03 -4.88 -4.12
C PRO A 316 -20.59 -5.24 -4.49
N ALA A 317 -19.71 -5.29 -3.49
CA ALA A 317 -18.35 -5.82 -3.62
C ALA A 317 -18.33 -7.25 -4.21
N ASN A 318 -19.32 -8.07 -3.85
CA ASN A 318 -19.39 -9.46 -4.30
C ASN A 318 -19.77 -9.60 -5.80
N TYR A 319 -20.28 -8.56 -6.46
CA TYR A 319 -20.46 -8.59 -7.92
C TYR A 319 -19.12 -8.43 -8.65
N GLY A 320 -18.23 -7.59 -8.13
CA GLY A 320 -16.86 -7.52 -8.65
C GLY A 320 -16.05 -8.76 -8.33
N ALA A 321 -16.27 -9.40 -7.18
CA ALA A 321 -15.69 -10.72 -6.90
C ALA A 321 -16.01 -11.73 -8.00
N TRP A 322 -17.28 -11.79 -8.43
CA TRP A 322 -17.69 -12.65 -9.56
C TRP A 322 -16.96 -12.27 -10.86
N TYR A 323 -16.84 -10.97 -11.18
CA TYR A 323 -16.16 -10.53 -12.39
C TYR A 323 -14.67 -10.89 -12.39
N ILE A 324 -13.98 -10.67 -11.26
CA ILE A 324 -12.59 -11.10 -11.05
C ILE A 324 -12.46 -12.61 -11.23
N GLU A 325 -13.41 -13.39 -10.69
CA GLU A 325 -13.44 -14.84 -10.85
C GLU A 325 -13.51 -15.24 -12.33
N GLN A 326 -14.39 -14.61 -13.11
CA GLN A 326 -14.54 -14.90 -14.54
C GLN A 326 -13.30 -14.53 -15.36
N VAL A 327 -12.63 -13.42 -15.03
CA VAL A 327 -11.33 -13.05 -15.62
C VAL A 327 -10.29 -14.12 -15.34
N LEU A 328 -10.15 -14.52 -14.07
CA LEU A 328 -9.20 -15.57 -13.70
C LEU A 328 -9.54 -16.89 -14.39
N GLN A 329 -10.82 -17.24 -14.50
CA GLN A 329 -11.28 -18.46 -15.16
C GLN A 329 -10.92 -18.45 -16.65
N ALA A 330 -11.08 -17.32 -17.34
CA ALA A 330 -10.66 -17.17 -18.73
C ALA A 330 -9.15 -17.40 -18.87
N LEU A 331 -8.32 -16.77 -18.03
CA LEU A 331 -6.86 -16.90 -18.08
C LEU A 331 -6.37 -18.32 -17.79
N VAL A 332 -6.96 -18.98 -16.78
CA VAL A 332 -6.59 -20.33 -16.33
C VAL A 332 -7.05 -21.42 -17.28
N SER A 333 -8.06 -21.15 -18.13
CA SER A 333 -8.59 -22.11 -19.11
C SER A 333 -7.55 -22.65 -20.11
N ASN A 334 -6.44 -21.92 -20.31
CA ASN A 334 -5.28 -22.38 -21.06
C ASN A 334 -4.03 -22.42 -20.16
N PRO A 335 -3.60 -23.61 -19.70
CA PRO A 335 -2.44 -23.75 -18.82
C PRO A 335 -1.13 -23.19 -19.40
N GLU A 336 -0.94 -23.23 -20.73
CA GLU A 336 0.25 -22.66 -21.36
C GLU A 336 0.29 -21.14 -21.18
N VAL A 337 -0.84 -20.46 -21.39
CA VAL A 337 -0.96 -19.01 -21.20
C VAL A 337 -0.81 -18.67 -19.73
N TRP A 338 -1.60 -19.29 -18.84
CA TRP A 338 -1.57 -18.97 -17.41
C TRP A 338 -0.19 -19.18 -16.78
N SER A 339 0.54 -20.23 -17.17
CA SER A 339 1.91 -20.48 -16.68
C SER A 339 2.88 -19.32 -16.92
N LYS A 340 2.53 -18.38 -17.81
CA LYS A 340 3.32 -17.22 -18.21
C LYS A 340 2.67 -15.87 -17.85
N THR A 341 1.59 -15.87 -17.07
CA THR A 341 0.76 -14.67 -16.82
C THR A 341 0.95 -14.11 -15.41
N ALA A 342 0.99 -12.78 -15.31
CA ALA A 342 0.79 -12.04 -14.07
C ALA A 342 -0.52 -11.24 -14.17
N LEU A 343 -1.50 -11.55 -13.30
CA LEU A 343 -2.73 -10.78 -13.14
C LEU A 343 -2.57 -9.84 -11.93
N PHE A 344 -2.70 -8.54 -12.18
CA PHE A 344 -2.76 -7.51 -11.15
C PHE A 344 -4.21 -7.08 -10.96
N ILE A 345 -4.70 -7.16 -9.72
CA ILE A 345 -6.02 -6.67 -9.33
C ILE A 345 -5.79 -5.54 -8.35
N THR A 346 -6.17 -4.33 -8.73
CA THR A 346 -6.02 -3.11 -7.92
C THR A 346 -7.32 -2.32 -7.92
N TYR A 347 -7.37 -1.28 -7.12
CA TYR A 347 -8.41 -0.25 -7.18
C TYR A 347 -7.78 1.07 -7.62
N ASP A 348 -8.59 1.94 -8.18
CA ASP A 348 -8.23 3.29 -8.62
C ASP A 348 -8.05 4.23 -7.42
N GLU A 349 -9.03 4.34 -6.53
CA GLU A 349 -9.01 5.18 -5.35
C GLU A 349 -9.86 4.54 -4.23
N ASN A 350 -10.10 5.29 -3.15
CA ASN A 350 -10.63 4.74 -1.91
C ASN A 350 -12.10 5.08 -1.62
N ASP A 351 -12.83 5.72 -2.53
CA ASP A 351 -14.15 6.38 -2.39
C ASP A 351 -14.20 7.52 -1.36
N GLY A 352 -13.28 7.49 -0.41
CA GLY A 352 -13.40 8.21 0.85
C GLY A 352 -13.52 7.27 2.04
N PHE A 353 -13.43 5.95 1.88
CA PHE A 353 -13.20 5.05 3.00
C PHE A 353 -11.83 5.30 3.64
N PHE A 354 -11.81 5.26 4.96
CA PHE A 354 -10.66 5.54 5.79
C PHE A 354 -9.53 4.54 5.54
N ASP A 355 -8.29 5.03 5.57
CA ASP A 355 -7.09 4.22 5.71
C ASP A 355 -6.20 4.88 6.77
N HIS A 356 -5.56 4.07 7.61
CA HIS A 356 -4.80 4.58 8.76
C HIS A 356 -3.35 4.95 8.42
N VAL A 357 -2.81 4.52 7.28
CA VAL A 357 -1.41 4.77 6.93
C VAL A 357 -1.32 6.08 6.16
N PRO A 358 -0.68 7.13 6.72
CA PRO A 358 -0.52 8.38 6.01
C PRO A 358 0.27 8.16 4.71
N PRO A 359 -0.18 8.70 3.58
CA PRO A 359 0.52 8.50 2.32
C PRO A 359 1.86 9.23 2.29
N PRO A 360 2.90 8.63 1.67
CA PRO A 360 4.09 9.37 1.27
C PRO A 360 3.76 10.55 0.38
N PHE A 361 4.39 11.71 0.57
CA PHE A 361 4.24 12.86 -0.33
C PHE A 361 5.56 13.61 -0.50
N ALA A 362 5.71 14.25 -1.66
CA ALA A 362 6.87 15.08 -1.94
C ALA A 362 6.83 16.39 -1.12
N PRO A 363 7.97 16.86 -0.58
CA PRO A 363 8.03 18.19 0.03
C PRO A 363 7.74 19.27 -1.03
N GLN A 364 6.93 20.25 -0.64
CA GLN A 364 6.46 21.35 -1.51
C GLN A 364 7.38 22.56 -1.45
N SER A 365 8.03 22.76 -0.31
CA SER A 365 9.02 23.80 -0.06
C SER A 365 10.00 23.33 1.01
N ARG A 366 11.00 24.16 1.30
CA ARG A 366 11.95 23.92 2.40
C ARG A 366 11.27 23.90 3.78
N ASP A 367 10.11 24.57 3.90
CA ASP A 367 9.39 24.72 5.17
C ASP A 367 8.65 23.44 5.57
N ASN A 368 8.27 22.61 4.60
CA ASN A 368 7.59 21.34 4.85
C ASN A 368 8.46 20.11 4.54
N GLY A 369 9.77 20.28 4.39
CA GLY A 369 10.74 19.19 4.36
C GLY A 369 11.79 19.29 3.25
N LEU A 370 12.39 18.16 2.90
CA LEU A 370 13.56 18.10 2.01
C LEU A 370 13.63 16.80 1.21
N SER A 371 14.15 16.85 -0.02
CA SER A 371 14.30 15.69 -0.89
C SER A 371 15.70 15.61 -1.48
N THR A 372 16.27 14.40 -1.58
CA THR A 372 17.52 14.18 -2.33
C THR A 372 17.30 14.05 -3.84
N VAL A 373 16.05 13.80 -4.25
CA VAL A 373 15.60 13.69 -5.64
C VAL A 373 14.74 14.89 -6.01
N ALA A 374 14.72 15.27 -7.29
CA ALA A 374 13.86 16.35 -7.77
C ALA A 374 12.38 16.02 -7.54
N THR A 375 11.64 16.98 -6.96
CA THR A 375 10.19 16.93 -6.76
C THR A 375 9.42 17.66 -7.88
N THR A 376 10.09 17.87 -9.02
CA THR A 376 9.49 18.46 -10.21
C THR A 376 8.23 17.69 -10.60
N ASN A 377 7.15 18.43 -10.87
CA ASN A 377 5.84 17.89 -11.24
C ASN A 377 5.16 17.03 -10.16
N GLU A 378 5.53 17.17 -8.88
CA GLU A 378 4.83 16.50 -7.75
C GLU A 378 3.95 17.44 -6.92
N VAL A 379 3.87 18.72 -7.28
CA VAL A 379 3.10 19.72 -6.52
C VAL A 379 2.26 20.56 -7.45
N PHE A 380 0.96 20.59 -7.17
CA PHE A 380 0.04 21.50 -7.80
C PHE A 380 0.05 22.85 -7.05
N PRO A 381 0.33 23.98 -7.72
CA PRO A 381 0.44 25.28 -7.06
C PRO A 381 -0.90 25.85 -6.58
N GLY A 382 -2.03 25.21 -6.90
CA GLY A 382 -3.37 25.74 -6.65
C GLY A 382 -3.86 26.64 -7.79
N ASN A 383 -5.18 26.78 -7.88
CA ASN A 383 -5.83 27.77 -8.75
C ASN A 383 -7.18 28.20 -8.12
N ALA A 384 -8.02 28.91 -8.90
CA ALA A 384 -9.30 29.42 -8.41
C ALA A 384 -10.30 28.31 -8.00
N SER A 385 -10.17 27.09 -8.52
CA SER A 385 -11.10 25.97 -8.31
C SER A 385 -10.53 24.88 -7.41
N HIS A 386 -9.20 24.77 -7.32
CA HIS A 386 -8.50 23.69 -6.63
C HIS A 386 -7.43 24.23 -5.68
N MET A 387 -7.40 23.72 -4.45
CA MET A 387 -6.38 24.10 -3.48
C MET A 387 -4.99 23.61 -3.90
N ALA A 388 -3.95 24.31 -3.46
CA ALA A 388 -2.57 23.87 -3.62
C ALA A 388 -2.30 22.60 -2.79
N GLY A 389 -1.52 21.68 -3.33
CA GLY A 389 -1.23 20.41 -2.68
C GLY A 389 -0.29 19.51 -3.49
N PRO A 390 0.29 18.47 -2.86
CA PRO A 390 1.05 17.47 -3.58
C PRO A 390 0.11 16.65 -4.48
N TYR A 391 0.57 16.23 -5.66
CA TYR A 391 -0.21 15.34 -6.52
C TYR A 391 -0.39 13.94 -5.92
N GLY A 392 0.41 13.55 -4.94
CA GLY A 392 0.27 12.25 -4.31
C GLY A 392 1.39 11.95 -3.32
N LEU A 393 1.41 10.74 -2.78
CA LEU A 393 0.42 9.67 -3.01
C LEU A 393 -0.89 9.92 -2.25
N GLY A 394 -1.92 9.14 -2.54
CA GLY A 394 -3.18 9.13 -1.79
C GLY A 394 -3.32 7.91 -0.86
N PRO A 395 -4.47 7.73 -0.20
CA PRO A 395 -4.72 6.60 0.71
C PRO A 395 -4.39 5.23 0.09
N ARG A 396 -4.10 4.24 0.94
CA ARG A 396 -3.85 2.88 0.43
C ARG A 396 -5.11 2.30 -0.20
N VAL A 397 -4.91 1.59 -1.29
CA VAL A 397 -5.94 0.80 -1.98
C VAL A 397 -5.45 -0.64 -2.14
N PRO A 398 -6.35 -1.64 -2.22
CA PRO A 398 -5.92 -3.02 -2.37
C PRO A 398 -5.11 -3.25 -3.65
N MET A 399 -4.11 -4.14 -3.54
CA MET A 399 -3.35 -4.66 -4.67
C MET A 399 -3.05 -6.14 -4.45
N LEU A 400 -3.60 -6.99 -5.30
CA LEU A 400 -3.38 -8.43 -5.34
C LEU A 400 -2.58 -8.78 -6.60
N VAL A 401 -1.50 -9.53 -6.42
CA VAL A 401 -0.69 -10.04 -7.51
C VAL A 401 -0.94 -11.53 -7.65
N VAL A 402 -1.82 -11.91 -8.58
CA VAL A 402 -2.29 -13.27 -8.81
C VAL A 402 -1.51 -13.89 -9.96
N SER A 403 -0.64 -14.85 -9.66
CA SER A 403 0.29 -15.38 -10.64
C SER A 403 0.93 -16.69 -10.19
N PRO A 404 1.42 -17.54 -11.11
CA PRO A 404 2.16 -18.73 -10.73
C PRO A 404 3.43 -18.48 -9.88
N TRP A 405 3.97 -17.26 -9.87
CA TRP A 405 5.16 -16.86 -9.11
C TRP A 405 4.86 -16.18 -7.77
N THR A 406 3.59 -15.98 -7.44
CA THR A 406 3.19 -15.22 -6.24
C THR A 406 2.43 -16.03 -5.21
N LYS A 407 2.35 -17.35 -5.41
CA LYS A 407 1.63 -18.29 -4.54
C LYS A 407 2.22 -18.34 -3.13
N GLY A 408 1.38 -18.65 -2.15
CA GLY A 408 1.76 -18.86 -0.75
C GLY A 408 1.29 -17.78 0.22
N GLY A 409 0.34 -16.92 -0.20
CA GLY A 409 -0.30 -15.97 0.72
C GLY A 409 0.65 -14.92 1.27
N TRP A 410 1.56 -14.40 0.45
CA TRP A 410 2.60 -13.47 0.91
C TRP A 410 2.06 -12.06 1.13
N VAL A 411 2.72 -11.27 1.98
CA VAL A 411 2.59 -9.82 2.03
C VAL A 411 3.83 -9.14 1.46
N CYS A 412 3.65 -8.06 0.70
CA CYS A 412 4.71 -7.20 0.20
C CYS A 412 4.48 -5.75 0.67
N SER A 413 5.36 -5.26 1.54
CA SER A 413 5.23 -3.95 2.19
C SER A 413 6.18 -2.88 1.62
N GLN A 414 6.62 -3.06 0.37
CA GLN A 414 7.28 -1.99 -0.39
C GLN A 414 6.24 -0.96 -0.83
N THR A 415 6.58 0.32 -0.74
CA THR A 415 5.73 1.41 -1.22
C THR A 415 5.52 1.31 -2.74
N TYR A 416 4.26 1.35 -3.15
CA TYR A 416 3.82 1.34 -4.54
C TYR A 416 2.69 2.34 -4.76
N ASP A 417 2.46 2.65 -6.04
CA ASP A 417 1.31 3.40 -6.57
C ASP A 417 0.94 2.88 -7.98
N HIS A 418 -0.02 3.49 -8.68
CA HIS A 418 -0.39 3.06 -10.04
C HIS A 418 0.73 3.15 -11.07
N THR A 419 1.73 4.02 -10.87
CA THR A 419 2.89 4.07 -11.76
C THR A 419 3.76 2.82 -11.64
N SER A 420 3.64 2.08 -10.54
CA SER A 420 4.34 0.81 -10.30
C SER A 420 3.93 -0.27 -11.33
N LEU A 421 2.71 -0.21 -11.88
CA LEU A 421 2.27 -1.07 -12.99
C LEU A 421 3.09 -0.80 -14.27
N LEU A 422 3.30 0.47 -14.60
CA LEU A 422 4.12 0.87 -15.74
C LEU A 422 5.59 0.48 -15.53
N GLN A 423 6.11 0.69 -14.32
CA GLN A 423 7.47 0.30 -13.95
C GLN A 423 7.68 -1.22 -14.00
N PHE A 424 6.66 -2.04 -13.68
CA PHE A 424 6.74 -3.49 -13.85
C PHE A 424 6.83 -3.89 -15.33
N ILE A 425 6.04 -3.25 -16.20
CA ILE A 425 6.11 -3.47 -17.66
C ILE A 425 7.49 -3.05 -18.19
N GLU A 426 8.05 -1.93 -17.72
CA GLU A 426 9.42 -1.50 -18.01
C GLU A 426 10.45 -2.55 -17.55
N ALA A 427 10.36 -3.03 -16.31
CA ALA A 427 11.26 -4.04 -15.77
C ALA A 427 11.23 -5.33 -16.60
N ARG A 428 10.04 -5.68 -17.11
CA ARG A 428 9.85 -6.87 -17.94
C ARG A 428 10.39 -6.72 -19.36
N PHE A 429 10.04 -5.64 -20.05
CA PHE A 429 10.25 -5.51 -21.50
C PHE A 429 11.36 -4.52 -21.88
N GLY A 430 11.79 -3.66 -20.97
CA GLY A 430 12.76 -2.58 -21.22
C GLY A 430 14.15 -3.02 -21.69
N ALA A 431 14.53 -4.28 -21.46
CA ALA A 431 15.77 -4.83 -21.99
C ALA A 431 15.69 -5.19 -23.49
N GLN A 432 14.48 -5.34 -24.03
CA GLN A 432 14.22 -5.75 -25.42
C GLN A 432 13.56 -4.64 -26.24
N TYR A 433 12.83 -3.75 -25.58
CA TYR A 433 11.96 -2.77 -26.20
C TYR A 433 12.10 -1.40 -25.54
N PRO A 434 11.98 -0.28 -26.28
CA PRO A 434 12.07 1.08 -25.73
C PRO A 434 10.77 1.51 -25.02
N VAL A 435 10.40 0.82 -23.94
CA VAL A 435 9.10 1.00 -23.25
C VAL A 435 9.17 1.94 -22.03
N LYS A 436 10.10 2.88 -21.99
CA LYS A 436 10.23 3.78 -20.83
C LYS A 436 9.03 4.73 -20.72
N ALA A 437 8.32 4.72 -19.59
CA ALA A 437 7.24 5.67 -19.28
C ALA A 437 7.82 7.05 -18.95
N GLY A 438 7.94 7.92 -19.95
CA GLY A 438 8.59 9.24 -19.82
C GLY A 438 7.94 10.17 -18.79
N ASN A 439 6.65 10.01 -18.51
CA ASN A 439 5.91 10.94 -17.66
C ASN A 439 6.04 10.66 -16.16
N ILE A 440 6.52 9.47 -15.75
CA ILE A 440 6.70 9.17 -14.32
C ILE A 440 7.81 10.06 -13.78
N SER A 441 7.48 10.88 -12.78
CA SER A 441 8.41 11.85 -12.20
C SER A 441 9.64 11.19 -11.58
N PRO A 442 10.76 11.92 -11.43
CA PRO A 442 11.94 11.44 -10.72
C PRO A 442 11.64 10.99 -9.28
N TRP A 443 10.76 11.72 -8.57
CA TRP A 443 10.38 11.41 -7.20
C TRP A 443 9.61 10.08 -7.12
N ARG A 444 8.60 9.87 -7.96
CA ARG A 444 7.82 8.63 -7.97
C ARG A 444 8.67 7.41 -8.32
N ARG A 445 9.57 7.53 -9.30
CA ARG A 445 10.52 6.46 -9.63
C ARG A 445 11.47 6.10 -8.49
N ALA A 446 11.80 7.07 -7.63
CA ALA A 446 12.66 6.82 -6.49
C ALA A 446 11.91 6.14 -5.33
N VAL A 447 10.66 6.54 -5.07
CA VAL A 447 9.87 6.12 -3.90
C VAL A 447 8.99 4.91 -4.16
N CYS A 448 8.34 4.82 -5.32
CA CYS A 448 7.43 3.74 -5.68
C CYS A 448 8.19 2.65 -6.43
N GLY A 449 8.13 1.41 -5.90
CA GLY A 449 8.80 0.27 -6.52
C GLY A 449 8.17 -0.18 -7.84
N ASP A 450 8.79 -1.16 -8.49
CA ASP A 450 8.36 -1.70 -9.79
C ASP A 450 7.54 -2.99 -9.69
N LEU A 451 6.96 -3.28 -8.51
CA LEU A 451 6.23 -4.52 -8.15
C LEU A 451 7.04 -5.83 -8.20
N THR A 452 8.32 -5.82 -8.60
CA THR A 452 9.08 -7.08 -8.74
C THR A 452 9.34 -7.78 -7.40
N ALA A 453 9.38 -7.06 -6.29
CA ALA A 453 9.52 -7.63 -4.96
C ALA A 453 8.29 -8.47 -4.52
N ALA A 454 7.14 -8.30 -5.17
CA ALA A 454 5.96 -9.13 -4.92
C ALA A 454 6.10 -10.58 -5.45
N PHE A 455 7.10 -10.84 -6.30
CA PHE A 455 7.29 -12.12 -6.98
C PHE A 455 8.43 -12.95 -6.38
N ASP A 456 8.29 -14.27 -6.47
CA ASP A 456 9.43 -15.19 -6.36
C ASP A 456 9.61 -15.95 -7.68
N PHE A 457 10.59 -15.52 -8.46
CA PHE A 457 10.95 -16.16 -9.71
C PHE A 457 11.79 -17.44 -9.54
N ALA A 458 12.24 -17.74 -8.32
CA ALA A 458 13.25 -18.76 -8.03
C ALA A 458 12.72 -20.06 -7.38
N THR A 459 11.79 -20.02 -6.42
CA THR A 459 11.40 -21.23 -5.64
C THR A 459 10.04 -21.84 -6.03
N ALA A 460 9.89 -23.18 -5.97
CA ALA A 460 8.67 -23.91 -6.38
C ALA A 460 7.71 -24.18 -5.19
N ASP A 461 6.40 -24.23 -5.47
CA ASP A 461 5.26 -23.96 -4.58
C ASP A 461 5.03 -24.87 -3.36
N ALA A 462 4.29 -24.32 -2.38
CA ALA A 462 3.73 -24.99 -1.19
C ALA A 462 2.17 -24.97 -1.19
N GLY A 463 1.51 -25.98 -0.58
CA GLY A 463 0.03 -26.19 -0.60
C GLY A 463 -0.73 -25.85 0.70
N TRP A 464 -2.07 -25.60 0.65
CA TRP A 464 -2.84 -24.83 1.68
C TRP A 464 -4.41 -25.08 1.74
N PRO A 465 -5.16 -24.68 2.84
CA PRO A 465 -6.50 -25.19 3.33
C PRO A 465 -7.87 -24.55 2.84
N THR A 466 -9.07 -25.12 3.20
CA THR A 466 -10.49 -25.05 2.61
C THR A 466 -11.35 -23.79 2.87
N LEU A 467 -12.17 -23.33 1.89
CA LEU A 467 -13.27 -22.32 2.03
C LEU A 467 -14.31 -22.32 0.84
N PRO A 468 -15.47 -21.58 0.92
CA PRO A 468 -16.71 -21.87 0.17
C PRO A 468 -16.83 -21.30 -1.26
N ASP A 469 -17.90 -21.72 -1.95
CA ASP A 469 -18.26 -21.43 -3.35
C ASP A 469 -18.75 -19.99 -3.60
N THR A 470 -18.33 -19.39 -4.71
CA THR A 470 -18.65 -18.02 -5.16
C THR A 470 -19.80 -17.94 -6.18
N SER A 471 -20.29 -19.07 -6.71
CA SER A 471 -21.32 -19.06 -7.77
C SER A 471 -22.63 -18.39 -7.34
N GLY A 472 -22.88 -18.27 -6.04
CA GLY A 472 -24.05 -17.60 -5.46
C GLY A 472 -23.94 -16.07 -5.37
N TYR A 473 -22.81 -15.47 -5.76
CA TYR A 473 -22.58 -14.02 -5.69
C TYR A 473 -22.95 -13.25 -6.97
N ALA A 474 -23.34 -13.97 -8.04
CA ALA A 474 -23.85 -13.33 -9.24
C ALA A 474 -25.12 -12.48 -8.91
N PRO A 475 -25.32 -11.33 -9.59
CA PRO A 475 -26.50 -10.49 -9.37
C PRO A 475 -27.81 -11.28 -9.47
N PRO A 476 -28.65 -11.35 -8.41
CA PRO A 476 -29.82 -12.22 -8.42
C PRO A 476 -30.98 -11.66 -9.24
N ASP A 477 -31.12 -10.34 -9.37
CA ASP A 477 -32.27 -9.69 -10.03
C ASP A 477 -31.91 -8.71 -11.15
N ARG A 478 -30.62 -8.44 -11.37
CA ARG A 478 -30.14 -7.39 -12.30
C ARG A 478 -30.77 -6.01 -12.05
N LEU A 479 -31.18 -5.71 -10.83
CA LEU A 479 -31.76 -4.42 -10.43
C LEU A 479 -30.77 -3.63 -9.57
N ARG A 480 -30.89 -2.30 -9.62
CA ARG A 480 -30.24 -1.40 -8.66
C ARG A 480 -31.12 -1.28 -7.42
N HIS A 481 -30.51 -1.32 -6.24
CA HIS A 481 -31.18 -1.17 -4.95
C HIS A 481 -30.84 0.18 -4.31
N PRO A 482 -31.64 0.68 -3.35
CA PRO A 482 -31.30 1.89 -2.58
C PRO A 482 -30.00 1.71 -1.80
N ASP A 483 -29.24 2.80 -1.65
CA ASP A 483 -27.98 2.79 -0.93
C ASP A 483 -28.18 2.44 0.55
N TYR A 484 -27.33 1.55 1.06
CA TYR A 484 -27.14 1.25 2.46
C TYR A 484 -26.20 2.29 3.06
N ILE A 485 -26.69 3.00 4.08
CA ILE A 485 -25.95 3.99 4.86
C ILE A 485 -25.51 3.35 6.18
N PRO A 486 -24.21 3.05 6.38
CA PRO A 486 -23.73 2.48 7.63
C PRO A 486 -23.96 3.41 8.83
N VAL A 487 -24.49 2.84 9.91
CA VAL A 487 -24.72 3.54 11.17
C VAL A 487 -23.63 3.17 12.17
N PRO A 488 -22.87 4.14 12.72
CA PRO A 488 -21.89 3.87 13.78
C PRO A 488 -22.53 3.22 15.02
N PRO A 489 -21.84 2.27 15.67
CA PRO A 489 -22.32 1.67 16.90
C PRO A 489 -22.26 2.67 18.07
N VAL A 490 -23.24 2.60 18.99
CA VAL A 490 -23.23 3.41 20.22
C VAL A 490 -22.04 3.07 21.11
N LEU A 491 -21.71 1.78 21.24
CA LEU A 491 -20.53 1.30 21.95
C LEU A 491 -19.42 1.02 20.95
N GLN A 492 -18.49 1.96 20.84
CA GLN A 492 -17.35 1.85 19.94
C GLN A 492 -16.22 1.04 20.57
N LYS A 493 -15.51 0.25 19.75
CA LYS A 493 -14.29 -0.45 20.11
C LYS A 493 -13.36 -0.45 18.90
N LEU A 494 -12.05 -0.39 19.13
CA LEU A 494 -11.10 -0.59 18.05
C LEU A 494 -11.34 -1.96 17.39
N PRO A 495 -11.27 -2.05 16.05
CA PRO A 495 -11.36 -3.31 15.35
C PRO A 495 -10.29 -4.29 15.83
N LYS A 496 -10.64 -5.57 15.85
CA LYS A 496 -9.68 -6.64 16.13
C LYS A 496 -9.18 -7.22 14.80
N GLN A 497 -7.86 -7.29 14.64
CA GLN A 497 -7.24 -7.97 13.51
C GLN A 497 -7.25 -9.50 13.71
N GLU A 498 -7.41 -10.25 12.61
CA GLU A 498 -7.32 -11.71 12.59
C GLU A 498 -5.97 -12.18 13.15
N ALA A 499 -6.00 -13.32 13.83
CA ALA A 499 -4.78 -13.88 14.41
C ALA A 499 -3.87 -14.55 13.39
N GLY A 500 -2.56 -14.42 13.61
CA GLY A 500 -1.51 -15.11 12.86
C GLY A 500 -0.56 -14.15 12.14
N LEU A 501 0.58 -14.73 11.75
CA LEU A 501 1.56 -14.07 10.90
C LEU A 501 1.38 -14.51 9.45
N ARG A 502 1.99 -13.74 8.56
CA ARG A 502 2.02 -14.02 7.13
C ARG A 502 3.46 -14.08 6.63
N PRO A 503 3.80 -14.95 5.67
CA PRO A 503 5.08 -14.87 4.96
C PRO A 503 5.24 -13.48 4.33
N ALA A 504 6.39 -12.82 4.52
CA ALA A 504 6.66 -11.49 4.00
C ALA A 504 7.77 -11.52 2.92
N ARG A 505 7.55 -10.78 1.83
CA ARG A 505 8.53 -10.63 0.75
C ARG A 505 9.75 -9.85 1.24
N ALA A 506 10.91 -10.19 0.69
CA ALA A 506 12.14 -9.45 0.96
C ALA A 506 12.03 -8.03 0.39
N LEU A 507 12.35 -7.01 1.18
CA LEU A 507 12.24 -5.63 0.72
C LEU A 507 13.63 -5.02 0.48
N PRO A 508 13.72 -3.99 -0.38
CA PRO A 508 15.00 -3.36 -0.74
C PRO A 508 15.45 -2.26 0.24
N TYR A 509 14.86 -2.17 1.44
CA TYR A 509 15.10 -1.08 2.38
C TYR A 509 16.28 -1.34 3.30
N GLU A 510 17.08 -0.30 3.57
CA GLU A 510 18.03 -0.27 4.68
C GLU A 510 18.11 1.18 5.18
N LEU A 511 17.30 1.49 6.19
CA LEU A 511 16.97 2.87 6.57
C LEU A 511 17.52 3.20 7.94
N PHE A 512 18.01 4.43 8.09
CA PHE A 512 18.51 4.97 9.34
C PHE A 512 18.04 6.40 9.54
N VAL A 513 17.61 6.71 10.76
CA VAL A 513 17.42 8.08 11.23
C VAL A 513 18.17 8.24 12.54
N HIS A 514 19.16 9.13 12.55
CA HIS A 514 19.97 9.42 13.72
C HIS A 514 19.72 10.85 14.19
N GLY A 515 19.32 10.98 15.44
CA GLY A 515 19.12 12.26 16.11
C GLY A 515 20.30 12.64 16.98
N ARG A 516 20.66 13.93 17.00
CA ARG A 516 21.68 14.46 17.91
C ARG A 516 21.37 15.89 18.35
N VAL A 517 21.76 16.23 19.56
CA VAL A 517 21.70 17.62 20.05
C VAL A 517 22.94 18.39 19.56
N GLU A 518 22.73 19.57 18.97
CA GLU A 518 23.78 20.54 18.62
C GLU A 518 23.73 21.70 19.63
N SER A 519 24.24 21.44 20.84
CA SER A 519 24.05 22.27 22.03
C SER A 519 24.47 23.72 21.84
N VAL A 520 25.57 23.97 21.12
CA VAL A 520 26.09 25.32 20.84
C VAL A 520 25.09 26.18 20.07
N ASN A 521 24.32 25.55 19.18
CA ASN A 521 23.39 26.24 18.29
C ASN A 521 21.94 26.20 18.81
N GLY A 522 21.67 25.48 19.90
CA GLY A 522 20.30 25.25 20.37
C GLY A 522 19.45 24.49 19.35
N LEU A 523 20.06 23.58 18.59
CA LEU A 523 19.40 22.80 17.55
C LEU A 523 19.36 21.31 17.89
N PHE A 524 18.34 20.62 17.41
CA PHE A 524 18.25 19.17 17.37
C PHE A 524 18.28 18.76 15.91
N ARG A 525 19.26 17.95 15.51
CA ARG A 525 19.43 17.50 14.13
C ARG A 525 18.94 16.08 13.98
N LEU A 526 18.12 15.84 12.96
CA LEU A 526 17.89 14.50 12.42
C LEU A 526 18.70 14.33 11.13
N THR A 527 19.37 13.19 10.99
CA THR A 527 20.04 12.77 9.74
C THR A 527 19.36 11.49 9.26
N PHE A 528 18.77 11.56 8.08
CA PHE A 528 18.14 10.45 7.38
C PHE A 528 19.18 9.86 6.43
N ALA A 529 19.37 8.56 6.46
CA ALA A 529 20.26 7.84 5.56
C ALA A 529 19.57 6.58 5.05
N ASN A 530 19.84 6.27 3.79
CA ASN A 530 19.32 5.09 3.12
C ASN A 530 20.49 4.39 2.43
N THR A 531 20.94 3.26 2.97
CA THR A 531 21.98 2.43 2.34
C THR A 531 21.38 1.27 1.55
N GLY A 532 20.05 1.18 1.52
CA GLY A 532 19.31 0.18 0.76
C GLY A 532 19.32 0.47 -0.74
N ARG A 533 18.44 -0.21 -1.46
CA ARG A 533 18.35 -0.19 -2.94
C ARG A 533 17.12 0.53 -3.48
N ALA A 534 16.13 0.85 -2.65
CA ALA A 534 14.98 1.67 -3.03
C ALA A 534 15.00 2.99 -2.27
N GLY A 535 14.50 4.08 -2.87
CA GLY A 535 14.28 5.32 -2.15
C GLY A 535 13.19 5.16 -1.08
N ALA A 536 13.22 6.02 -0.07
CA ALA A 536 12.25 6.02 1.01
C ALA A 536 11.75 7.43 1.28
N ALA A 537 10.45 7.53 1.57
CA ALA A 537 9.83 8.72 2.10
C ALA A 537 9.66 8.57 3.61
N PHE A 538 9.91 9.65 4.35
CA PHE A 538 9.72 9.74 5.78
C PHE A 538 8.81 10.92 6.11
N GLN A 539 7.97 10.75 7.12
CA GLN A 539 7.17 11.85 7.68
C GLN A 539 7.61 12.10 9.12
N VAL A 540 7.97 13.34 9.43
CA VAL A 540 8.26 13.78 10.81
C VAL A 540 7.03 14.47 11.37
N GLN A 541 6.54 13.97 12.49
CA GLN A 541 5.49 14.56 13.30
C GLN A 541 6.11 15.14 14.57
N SER A 542 5.52 16.20 15.09
CA SER A 542 5.93 16.79 16.37
C SER A 542 4.82 16.65 17.39
N ARG A 543 5.17 16.29 18.62
CA ARG A 543 4.21 16.23 19.74
C ARG A 543 4.06 17.56 20.48
N ASN A 544 4.98 18.50 20.24
CA ASN A 544 5.04 19.77 20.94
C ASN A 544 5.17 20.98 20.01
N ARG A 545 4.94 20.79 18.71
CA ARG A 545 4.93 21.86 17.69
C ARG A 545 3.76 21.72 16.75
N LEU A 546 3.31 22.85 16.20
CA LEU A 546 2.15 22.94 15.31
C LEU A 546 2.51 23.25 13.85
N ASP A 547 3.80 23.48 13.57
CA ASP A 547 4.31 23.86 12.24
C ASP A 547 4.78 22.67 11.39
N GLY A 548 4.60 21.44 11.89
CA GLY A 548 4.71 20.21 11.11
C GLY A 548 3.35 19.75 10.55
N PRO A 549 3.31 18.58 9.89
CA PRO A 549 4.43 17.65 9.68
C PRO A 549 5.41 18.07 8.57
N TRP A 550 6.56 17.39 8.53
CA TRP A 550 7.59 17.55 7.49
C TRP A 550 7.82 16.25 6.72
N ALA A 551 7.97 16.34 5.40
CA ALA A 551 8.22 15.20 4.53
C ALA A 551 9.67 15.16 4.02
N TYR A 552 10.31 14.01 4.14
CA TYR A 552 11.68 13.79 3.69
C TYR A 552 11.76 12.68 2.68
N THR A 553 12.51 12.86 1.60
CA THR A 553 12.76 11.79 0.62
C THR A 553 14.25 11.55 0.49
N VAL A 554 14.65 10.27 0.58
CA VAL A 554 16.05 9.86 0.51
C VAL A 554 16.18 8.70 -0.47
N GLU A 555 16.81 8.96 -1.61
CA GLU A 555 17.18 7.92 -2.57
C GLU A 555 18.15 6.90 -1.97
N ALA A 556 18.18 5.71 -2.58
CA ALA A 556 19.18 4.70 -2.31
C ALA A 556 20.61 5.28 -2.33
N GLY A 557 21.41 4.92 -1.32
CA GLY A 557 22.79 5.36 -1.15
C GLY A 557 22.98 6.81 -0.71
N LYS A 558 21.90 7.57 -0.47
CA LYS A 558 21.97 9.01 -0.12
C LYS A 558 21.65 9.26 1.36
N ARG A 559 21.86 10.51 1.76
CA ARG A 559 21.53 11.04 3.09
C ARG A 559 21.07 12.49 2.99
N ILE A 560 20.22 12.90 3.93
CA ILE A 560 19.81 14.29 4.11
C ILE A 560 19.67 14.59 5.60
N ALA A 561 19.75 15.85 5.99
CA ALA A 561 19.61 16.24 7.39
C ALA A 561 18.85 17.55 7.52
N ASP A 562 18.12 17.67 8.62
CA ASP A 562 17.37 18.87 8.99
C ASP A 562 17.44 19.12 10.49
N THR A 563 17.03 20.32 10.91
CA THR A 563 17.19 20.80 12.29
C THR A 563 15.95 21.48 12.83
N TRP A 564 15.63 21.21 14.09
CA TRP A 564 14.59 21.89 14.87
C TRP A 564 15.24 22.73 15.96
N SER A 565 14.72 23.93 16.21
CA SER A 565 15.28 24.87 17.19
C SER A 565 14.63 24.75 18.57
N ALA A 566 15.39 25.05 19.62
CA ALA A 566 14.90 25.04 21.00
C ALA A 566 13.74 26.02 21.20
N ALA A 567 13.83 27.22 20.63
CA ALA A 567 12.85 28.29 20.81
C ALA A 567 11.45 27.86 20.34
N ALA A 568 11.35 27.36 19.10
CA ALA A 568 10.06 26.94 18.55
C ALA A 568 9.58 25.58 19.10
N SER A 569 10.40 24.89 19.90
CA SER A 569 10.05 23.61 20.53
C SER A 569 9.89 23.75 22.06
N LEU A 570 9.78 24.97 22.58
CA LEU A 570 9.63 25.25 24.02
C LEU A 570 10.71 24.60 24.89
N GLY A 571 11.94 24.49 24.37
CA GLY A 571 13.09 23.91 25.07
C GLY A 571 13.17 22.37 25.06
N LEU A 572 12.22 21.67 24.45
CA LEU A 572 12.18 20.21 24.34
C LEU A 572 12.04 19.79 22.88
N TYR A 573 12.78 18.79 22.41
CA TYR A 573 12.45 18.13 21.15
C TYR A 573 11.59 16.91 21.45
N ASP A 574 10.54 16.70 20.67
CA ASP A 574 9.66 15.52 20.76
C ASP A 574 9.12 15.20 19.35
N LEU A 575 9.86 14.37 18.62
CA LEU A 575 9.68 14.10 17.20
C LEU A 575 9.48 12.61 16.93
N ASP A 576 8.36 12.27 16.28
CA ASP A 576 8.13 10.95 15.69
C ASP A 576 8.54 10.98 14.22
N VAL A 577 9.16 9.92 13.74
CA VAL A 577 9.55 9.75 12.34
C VAL A 577 8.97 8.44 11.83
N TYR A 578 8.07 8.51 10.85
CA TYR A 578 7.44 7.36 10.21
C TYR A 578 8.10 7.11 8.84
N GLY A 579 8.27 5.85 8.46
CA GLY A 579 8.78 5.43 7.16
C GLY A 579 8.11 4.13 6.67
N PRO A 580 8.57 3.57 5.54
CA PRO A 580 7.98 2.37 4.96
C PRO A 580 8.25 1.11 5.81
N ASN A 581 7.48 0.05 5.56
CA ASN A 581 7.58 -1.25 6.26
C ASN A 581 7.63 -1.16 7.80
N GLY A 582 6.79 -0.31 8.39
CA GLY A 582 6.71 -0.16 9.85
C GLY A 582 7.93 0.53 10.49
N PHE A 583 8.84 1.10 9.69
CA PHE A 583 9.96 1.91 10.17
C PHE A 583 9.45 3.08 10.99
N TYR A 584 9.99 3.23 12.19
CA TYR A 584 9.59 4.27 13.12
C TYR A 584 10.75 4.67 14.03
N CYS A 585 10.90 5.97 14.29
CA CYS A 585 11.79 6.48 15.33
C CYS A 585 11.07 7.50 16.21
N HIS A 586 11.39 7.53 17.51
CA HIS A 586 10.95 8.58 18.42
C HIS A 586 12.16 9.23 19.10
N PHE A 587 12.24 10.55 19.03
CA PHE A 587 13.29 11.33 19.65
C PHE A 587 12.67 12.31 20.64
N ARG A 588 12.96 12.14 21.93
CA ARG A 588 12.53 13.08 22.96
C ARG A 588 13.68 13.48 23.87
N GLY A 589 13.68 14.74 24.30
CA GLY A 589 14.54 15.23 25.38
C GLY A 589 14.72 16.74 25.38
N PRO A 590 15.44 17.27 26.36
CA PRO A 590 15.77 18.68 26.43
C PRO A 590 16.83 19.05 25.40
N PHE A 591 16.68 20.24 24.83
CA PHE A 591 17.83 20.91 24.23
C PHE A 591 18.82 21.20 25.36
N ALA A 592 20.10 20.87 25.16
CA ALA A 592 21.12 21.20 26.14
C ALA A 592 21.34 22.73 26.15
N THR A 593 20.51 23.48 26.87
CA THR A 593 20.58 24.95 26.94
C THR A 593 21.29 25.39 28.21
N GLY A 594 22.51 25.91 28.06
CA GLY A 594 23.23 26.61 29.13
C GLY A 594 23.90 25.71 30.17
N VAL A 595 25.06 26.16 30.66
CA VAL A 595 25.82 25.55 31.75
C VAL A 595 24.94 25.56 33.01
N GLY A 596 24.19 24.49 33.27
CA GLY A 596 23.20 24.54 34.36
C GLY A 596 22.23 23.39 34.55
N SER A 597 22.12 22.40 33.63
CA SER A 597 21.50 21.09 33.91
C SER A 597 22.49 19.93 33.71
N ALA A 598 23.68 20.09 34.31
CA ALA A 598 24.45 19.00 34.90
C ALA A 598 24.85 17.82 33.98
N ASN A 599 25.74 18.11 33.02
CA ASN A 599 26.81 17.23 32.54
C ASN A 599 26.41 15.86 31.91
N VAL A 600 25.16 15.46 31.75
CA VAL A 600 24.82 14.22 30.99
C VAL A 600 24.48 14.58 29.55
N ASN A 601 25.02 13.85 28.58
CA ASN A 601 24.67 14.01 27.17
C ASN A 601 24.57 12.61 26.52
N PRO A 602 23.53 11.84 26.89
CA PRO A 602 23.30 10.55 26.27
C PRO A 602 23.01 10.72 24.78
N GLU A 603 23.61 9.87 23.95
CA GLU A 603 23.27 9.73 22.54
C GLU A 603 23.22 8.25 22.20
N VAL A 604 22.33 7.88 21.29
CA VAL A 604 22.23 6.50 20.80
C VAL A 604 22.13 6.51 19.29
N ILE A 605 22.94 5.68 18.66
CA ILE A 605 22.80 5.32 17.25
C ILE A 605 22.60 3.82 17.14
N TYR A 606 22.01 3.38 16.04
CA TYR A 606 21.84 1.97 15.72
C TYR A 606 22.45 1.66 14.35
N GLY A 607 22.82 0.39 14.18
CA GLY A 607 23.31 -0.17 12.93
C GLY A 607 22.84 -1.61 12.76
N TYR A 608 22.80 -2.09 11.52
CA TYR A 608 22.35 -3.43 11.21
C TYR A 608 23.52 -4.40 11.01
N ASP A 609 23.32 -5.62 11.49
CA ASP A 609 24.06 -6.81 11.09
C ASP A 609 23.20 -7.58 10.10
N VAL A 610 23.18 -7.09 8.85
CA VAL A 610 22.34 -7.60 7.76
C VAL A 610 22.59 -9.08 7.49
N ALA A 611 23.84 -9.54 7.66
CA ALA A 611 24.21 -10.93 7.42
C ALA A 611 23.49 -11.90 8.38
N ASN A 612 23.22 -11.47 9.61
CA ASN A 612 22.56 -12.27 10.64
C ASN A 612 21.13 -11.82 10.95
N GLY A 613 20.65 -10.73 10.34
CA GLY A 613 19.33 -10.16 10.59
C GLY A 613 19.19 -9.53 11.98
N ASN A 614 20.27 -8.96 12.51
CA ASN A 614 20.36 -8.46 13.88
C ASN A 614 20.65 -6.96 13.93
N ILE A 615 20.53 -6.35 15.12
CA ILE A 615 20.74 -4.91 15.33
C ILE A 615 21.73 -4.67 16.46
N THR A 616 22.55 -3.64 16.31
CA THR A 616 23.47 -3.15 17.35
C THR A 616 23.08 -1.73 17.74
N LEU A 617 23.01 -1.46 19.04
CA LEU A 617 22.91 -0.12 19.59
C LEU A 617 24.29 0.33 20.07
N ARG A 618 24.69 1.55 19.75
CA ARG A 618 25.83 2.21 20.40
C ARG A 618 25.29 3.28 21.34
N LEU A 619 25.36 2.98 22.64
CA LEU A 619 25.00 3.92 23.70
C LEU A 619 26.24 4.75 24.05
N MET A 620 26.08 6.07 24.08
CA MET A 620 27.16 7.01 24.35
C MET A 620 26.74 7.98 25.43
N ASN A 621 27.69 8.39 26.27
CA ASN A 621 27.54 9.56 27.11
C ASN A 621 28.60 10.59 26.71
N ARG A 622 28.21 11.58 25.91
CA ARG A 622 29.08 12.67 25.45
C ARG A 622 29.21 13.80 26.49
N GLY A 623 28.68 13.60 27.68
CA GLY A 623 28.68 14.56 28.76
C GLY A 623 29.88 14.40 29.70
N HIS A 624 29.83 15.14 30.79
CA HIS A 624 30.80 15.20 31.88
C HIS A 624 30.29 14.59 33.22
N LYS A 625 29.15 13.89 33.24
CA LYS A 625 28.55 13.21 34.43
C LYS A 625 28.02 11.87 33.98
N ALA A 626 28.00 10.91 34.90
CA ALA A 626 27.46 9.59 34.61
C ALA A 626 25.95 9.64 34.33
N VAL A 627 25.48 8.78 33.42
CA VAL A 627 24.06 8.61 33.09
C VAL A 627 23.69 7.13 33.12
N ARG A 628 22.51 6.82 33.65
CA ARG A 628 21.92 5.49 33.59
C ARG A 628 20.93 5.43 32.45
N LEU A 629 21.10 4.48 31.54
CA LEU A 629 20.18 4.23 30.42
C LEU A 629 19.55 2.85 30.55
N LYS A 630 18.24 2.77 30.33
CA LYS A 630 17.46 1.54 30.27
C LYS A 630 17.08 1.25 28.83
N VAL A 631 17.32 0.02 28.37
CA VAL A 631 16.93 -0.47 27.05
C VAL A 631 15.86 -1.55 27.19
N THR A 632 14.73 -1.38 26.48
CA THR A 632 13.65 -2.37 26.39
C THR A 632 13.38 -2.73 24.92
N ASN A 633 12.95 -3.96 24.67
CA ASN A 633 12.50 -4.43 23.35
C ASN A 633 11.04 -4.85 23.43
N ALA A 634 10.17 -4.35 22.56
CA ALA A 634 8.75 -4.73 22.57
C ALA A 634 8.50 -6.18 22.09
N TYR A 635 9.41 -6.79 21.33
CA TYR A 635 9.26 -8.14 20.79
C TYR A 635 9.68 -9.28 21.73
N GLY A 636 9.98 -9.03 23.01
CA GLY A 636 10.51 -10.08 23.89
C GLY A 636 10.07 -9.98 25.34
N HIS A 637 10.03 -11.13 26.00
CA HIS A 637 9.91 -11.26 27.47
C HIS A 637 11.25 -11.04 28.20
N GLY A 638 12.28 -10.56 27.49
CA GLY A 638 13.59 -10.29 28.04
C GLY A 638 13.54 -9.13 29.03
N ARG A 639 14.24 -9.27 30.17
CA ARG A 639 14.37 -8.16 31.13
C ARG A 639 15.03 -6.96 30.45
N ALA A 640 14.55 -5.77 30.81
CA ALA A 640 15.19 -4.53 30.41
C ALA A 640 16.69 -4.57 30.75
N ARG A 641 17.55 -4.14 29.82
CA ARG A 641 18.99 -4.00 30.06
C ARG A 641 19.23 -2.61 30.64
N THR A 642 20.16 -2.48 31.57
CA THR A 642 20.52 -1.19 32.18
C THR A 642 22.01 -0.97 32.06
N PHE A 643 22.40 0.24 31.68
CA PHE A 643 23.77 0.64 31.42
C PHE A 643 24.09 1.91 32.23
N ASP A 644 25.10 1.83 33.09
CA ASP A 644 25.68 2.99 33.77
C ASP A 644 26.88 3.48 32.96
N LEU A 645 26.74 4.63 32.30
CA LEU A 645 27.76 5.19 31.41
C LEU A 645 28.48 6.35 32.08
N ALA A 646 29.77 6.18 32.34
CA ALA A 646 30.67 7.25 32.77
C ALA A 646 30.80 8.35 31.69
N PRO A 647 31.29 9.55 32.06
CA PRO A 647 31.60 10.61 31.10
C PRO A 647 32.49 10.12 29.94
N GLY A 648 32.10 10.42 28.70
CA GLY A 648 32.84 10.00 27.50
C GLY A 648 32.74 8.50 27.17
N GLN A 649 32.08 7.69 27.99
CA GLN A 649 31.97 6.25 27.76
C GLN A 649 31.03 5.95 26.60
N GLN A 650 31.36 4.89 25.86
CA GLN A 650 30.50 4.25 24.88
C GLN A 650 30.41 2.75 25.14
N VAL A 651 29.25 2.16 24.87
CA VAL A 651 28.99 0.72 24.95
C VAL A 651 28.22 0.31 23.71
N ASP A 652 28.70 -0.75 23.04
CA ASP A 652 27.97 -1.41 21.97
C ASP A 652 27.16 -2.57 22.55
N ASP A 653 25.85 -2.57 22.30
CA ASP A 653 24.88 -3.54 22.81
C ASP A 653 24.21 -4.26 21.65
N TYR A 654 24.45 -5.57 21.56
CA TYR A 654 23.96 -6.41 20.47
C TYR A 654 22.62 -7.07 20.81
N TRP A 655 21.71 -7.06 19.84
CA TRP A 655 20.37 -7.63 19.97
C TRP A 655 20.14 -8.70 18.91
N ASP A 656 19.93 -9.93 19.39
CA ASP A 656 19.49 -11.05 18.58
C ASP A 656 17.99 -10.96 18.30
N LEU A 657 17.63 -10.86 17.03
CA LEU A 657 16.27 -10.70 16.54
C LEU A 657 15.71 -11.98 15.89
N ARG A 658 16.40 -13.12 16.03
CA ARG A 658 15.92 -14.39 15.46
C ARG A 658 14.53 -14.77 15.96
N GLY A 659 14.24 -14.50 17.24
CA GLY A 659 12.93 -14.76 17.85
C GLY A 659 11.81 -13.84 17.37
N SER A 660 12.15 -12.71 16.75
CA SER A 660 11.22 -11.73 16.18
C SER A 660 11.36 -11.64 14.67
N HIS A 661 12.01 -12.60 14.02
CA HIS A 661 12.20 -12.65 12.57
C HIS A 661 12.85 -11.38 11.98
N GLY A 662 13.77 -10.74 12.70
CA GLY A 662 14.43 -9.51 12.26
C GLY A 662 13.68 -8.22 12.59
N TRP A 663 12.49 -8.31 13.18
CA TRP A 663 11.76 -7.15 13.69
C TRP A 663 12.36 -6.65 15.01
N TYR A 664 12.44 -5.33 15.16
CA TYR A 664 12.92 -4.69 16.38
C TYR A 664 12.04 -3.49 16.76
N ASP A 665 11.93 -3.22 18.05
CA ASP A 665 11.30 -2.03 18.61
C ASP A 665 11.98 -1.75 19.96
N LEU A 666 13.11 -1.06 19.88
CA LEU A 666 14.04 -0.82 20.97
C LEU A 666 13.85 0.60 21.49
N THR A 667 13.55 0.73 22.78
CA THR A 667 13.47 2.01 23.48
C THR A 667 14.62 2.15 24.44
N VAL A 668 15.40 3.22 24.31
CA VAL A 668 16.44 3.64 25.25
C VAL A 668 15.97 4.90 25.98
N SER A 669 15.91 4.87 27.30
CA SER A 669 15.52 6.03 28.11
C SER A 669 16.36 6.21 29.36
N ASP A 670 16.41 7.45 29.87
CA ASP A 670 16.96 7.78 31.18
C ASP A 670 15.95 7.63 32.34
N GLY A 671 14.75 7.15 32.03
CA GLY A 671 13.65 6.94 32.97
C GLY A 671 12.90 8.21 33.41
N ARG A 672 13.23 9.39 32.87
CA ARG A 672 12.57 10.65 33.23
C ARG A 672 11.47 11.01 32.25
N LEU A 673 10.38 11.57 32.76
CA LEU A 673 9.18 11.92 31.98
C LEU A 673 9.48 12.81 30.76
N LEU A 674 10.23 13.88 30.96
CA LEU A 674 10.65 14.81 29.89
C LEU A 674 12.14 14.66 29.56
N GLY A 675 12.73 13.52 29.94
CA GLY A 675 14.15 13.23 29.73
C GLY A 675 14.45 12.61 28.38
N PHE A 676 15.68 12.13 28.27
CA PHE A 676 16.19 11.50 27.06
C PHE A 676 15.41 10.22 26.74
N LEU A 677 14.89 10.15 25.52
CA LEU A 677 14.34 8.94 24.93
C LEU A 677 14.74 8.84 23.45
N ARG A 678 15.11 7.62 23.06
CA ARG A 678 15.28 7.19 21.68
C ARG A 678 14.51 5.88 21.51
N ARG A 679 13.52 5.85 20.62
CA ARG A 679 12.87 4.61 20.18
C ARG A 679 13.23 4.36 18.73
N PHE A 680 13.59 3.13 18.40
CA PHE A 680 13.90 2.69 17.05
C PHE A 680 13.10 1.43 16.78
N ALA A 681 12.27 1.42 15.75
CA ALA A 681 11.50 0.27 15.34
C ALA A 681 11.53 0.08 13.81
N GLY A 682 11.41 -1.18 13.38
CA GLY A 682 11.45 -1.56 11.98
C GLY A 682 11.85 -3.02 11.80
N HIS A 683 12.34 -3.34 10.60
CA HIS A 683 12.80 -4.68 10.23
C HIS A 683 14.21 -4.60 9.65
N VAL A 684 15.08 -5.56 10.02
CA VAL A 684 16.39 -5.72 9.40
C VAL A 684 16.25 -6.56 8.14
N GLU A 685 16.16 -5.90 6.99
CA GLU A 685 16.04 -6.56 5.68
C GLU A 685 17.33 -7.31 5.34
N THR A 686 17.23 -8.62 5.11
CA THR A 686 18.38 -9.49 4.79
C THR A 686 18.49 -9.84 3.31
N GLY A 687 17.57 -9.31 2.49
CA GLY A 687 17.37 -9.74 1.10
C GLY A 687 16.75 -11.13 0.96
N ARG A 688 16.26 -11.72 2.05
CA ARG A 688 15.54 -13.01 2.06
C ARG A 688 14.12 -12.82 2.57
N PRO A 689 13.17 -13.68 2.15
CA PRO A 689 11.82 -13.64 2.69
C PRO A 689 11.79 -13.80 4.22
N SER A 690 10.80 -13.19 4.85
CA SER A 690 10.63 -13.09 6.31
C SER A 690 9.18 -13.39 6.71
N THR A 691 8.73 -12.87 7.86
CA THR A 691 7.32 -12.83 8.28
C THR A 691 6.87 -11.38 8.49
N SER A 692 5.56 -11.17 8.44
CA SER A 692 4.92 -9.94 8.90
C SER A 692 5.28 -9.62 10.35
N ASP A 693 5.14 -8.36 10.76
CA ASP A 693 5.45 -7.86 12.10
C ASP A 693 4.70 -8.67 13.19
N PRO A 694 5.41 -9.33 14.13
CA PRO A 694 4.80 -10.09 15.21
C PRO A 694 3.98 -9.28 16.23
N LEU A 695 4.18 -7.97 16.33
CA LEU A 695 3.42 -7.07 17.20
C LEU A 695 2.12 -6.58 16.57
N ILE A 696 1.86 -6.88 15.29
CA ILE A 696 0.54 -6.68 14.72
C ILE A 696 -0.46 -7.43 15.60
N ARG A 697 -1.28 -6.68 16.35
CA ARG A 697 -1.98 -7.21 17.53
C ARG A 697 -3.12 -8.13 17.10
N THR A 698 -3.06 -9.37 17.57
CA THR A 698 -4.05 -10.43 17.29
C THR A 698 -4.93 -10.79 18.50
N HIS A 699 -4.55 -10.32 19.69
CA HIS A 699 -5.29 -10.48 20.95
C HIS A 699 -5.10 -9.25 21.85
N ALA A 700 -6.16 -8.80 22.52
CA ALA A 700 -6.01 -8.03 23.75
C ALA A 700 -5.57 -9.04 24.83
N SER A 701 -4.36 -8.89 25.34
CA SER A 701 -3.95 -9.60 26.55
C SER A 701 -4.51 -8.85 27.75
N HIS A 702 -4.78 -9.57 28.84
CA HIS A 702 -5.37 -9.00 30.06
C HIS A 702 -4.50 -7.88 30.70
N ASP A 703 -3.23 -7.78 30.28
CA ASP A 703 -2.23 -6.80 30.70
C ASP A 703 -2.35 -5.44 29.96
N ASP A 704 -3.08 -5.38 28.84
CA ASP A 704 -3.20 -4.16 28.03
C ASP A 704 -4.05 -3.06 28.71
N ALA A 705 -4.94 -3.44 29.64
CA ALA A 705 -5.64 -2.48 30.49
C ALA A 705 -4.68 -1.71 31.43
N GLU A 706 -3.52 -2.30 31.77
CA GLU A 706 -2.50 -1.63 32.58
C GLU A 706 -1.54 -0.78 31.72
N ALA A 707 -1.31 -1.15 30.46
CA ALA A 707 -0.48 -0.38 29.54
C ALA A 707 -1.20 0.86 28.95
N GLU A 708 -2.51 0.77 28.69
CA GLU A 708 -3.35 1.96 28.42
C GLU A 708 -3.42 2.86 29.66
N ALA A 709 -3.59 2.29 30.85
CA ALA A 709 -3.54 3.07 32.09
C ALA A 709 -2.18 3.75 32.35
N ALA A 710 -1.07 3.14 31.92
CA ALA A 710 0.26 3.75 32.01
C ALA A 710 0.53 4.83 30.95
N SER A 711 -0.19 4.81 29.84
CA SER A 711 -0.20 5.87 28.82
C SER A 711 -1.09 7.04 29.24
N ASP A 712 -2.24 6.76 29.85
CA ASP A 712 -3.19 7.77 30.33
C ASP A 712 -2.71 8.47 31.61
N ALA A 713 -1.88 7.81 32.42
CA ALA A 713 -1.20 8.43 33.56
C ALA A 713 -0.12 9.47 33.15
N LEU A 714 0.10 9.70 31.86
CA LEU A 714 1.01 10.73 31.34
C LEU A 714 0.27 11.95 30.78
N SER A 715 -1.07 11.99 30.85
CA SER A 715 -1.91 13.09 30.38
C SER A 715 -2.64 13.87 31.48
N ASP A 716 -2.37 13.60 32.76
CA ASP A 716 -2.82 14.42 33.91
C ASP A 716 -1.68 15.26 34.51
#